data_AF-A0A5N6KH67-F1
#
_entry.id   AF-A0A5N6KH67-F1
#
_cell.length_a   1.000
_cell.length_b   1.000
_cell.length_c   1.000
_cell.angle_alpha   90.00
_cell.angle_beta   90.00
_cell.angle_gamma   90.00
#
_symmetry.space_group_name_H-M   'P 1'
#
loop_
_entity.id
_entity.type
_entity.pdbx_description
1 polymer ?
#
loop_
_entity_poly.entity_id
_entity_poly.type
_entity_poly.pdbx_seq_one_letter_code
_entity_poly.pdbx_strand_id
1 'polypeptide(L)'
;MTSKSWPYTNYDGRSEDVQVQVTEASVETDLLIVGAGPAGASLACFLGHHGLRGMVIAATPGTADTPRAHITNMAAMECLRDIDLEEECLQVAVKGDSMLHTRWCRTLAGEEFARIYSWGNDPKRAGDYDAASPCSHVDIPQTVLEPILINKASHSGFNCRFDATLVSFERDSISGSITSKVLDNLTKQIYHVRSKYLFGCDGARSQVLRQLQIPLIKKPGQGLAINVLVKAELGQIMENRMGNLHWVMRPNEEHPAFGWTGIVRMVKPWNEWMFILFPSPEAGTSFNPSDEEYLRCAKDMIGDDTIPVEVLGVSKWFINETVAEYYSDGNVFCLGDAVHRHPPFNGLGSNTCIQDAYNLAWKIAYVLKGKADSGLLNSYSLERQPVGQSVITRANQGLRDHGPVWEALGMMDPSIEIRRKNFAELSEATPEGAARRARFQAAIEGTAHEFHGVGIEMNQRYESSAVFLSDEKPRPSLPADPVLEHEVTTYPGSRLPHAWLNTKVPGKQFSTIDLAGQGKFCLLTGIGGERWKNATAKVAEAMGLEINVYSIGWGQDYEDVYFDWARRREVGESGKMLYSQGNRLVYRYDSEEVWIEPWGPNALRIRSTKESQYPNPDELWALQHIKSSDPIISIEEKEASITNGFIRSTVTSRGKLIIYNSQGKILLEEYARHRLDVSDPKCSAINIEAREFKPNPGGSSTHHLTMRFESQEKTEKIFGMGQYQQPYLDLKGLDLELAHRNSQASVPFALSSRGYGFLWNNPSIGRAVFGKNIMSFEAYSTSFLDYWVVAGDSPAEIVHRYAGVTGTVPMMPEYGLGFWQCKLRYQTQDELLEIAREYKRRDLPIDLIVIDFFHWPRQGDWKFDESFWPDPDAMIQELKKMNIELMVSIWPTVDRRSENFDEMLEKGYLVRTDRGIRIVMDFEGDTIHFDATNPGARKYIWEKAKKNYYDKGIKVFWLDEAEPEYTAYDFDNYRYHRGTNLSIGNTYPVEYARAFYEGMEASGQMNIVNLLRCAWAGSQKYGALVWSGDIASSWSSFRNQLTAGLNMGIAGIPWWTTDIGGFHGGDPTDPAFRELFVRWFQWGTFCPVMRLHGDREPKQPRVGEGGGSTCLSGAPNEVWSYGEEVYEICKKYMNLREEMRDYTRGLMTEASEKGSPVMRPLFYEFPDDKKAWEIEEQYMFGPKYLVCPIFKAETKNIKVYLPMGSDWWLSGHEIEKPWSGGQEIELGCSIDTMPVFVRKY
;
A
#
# COMPACT_ATOMS: atom_id res chain seq x y z
N MET A 1 21.20 33.18 51.52
CA MET A 1 22.50 33.46 50.89
C MET A 1 23.58 32.64 51.58
N THR A 2 24.23 31.73 50.85
CA THR A 2 25.37 30.94 51.35
C THR A 2 26.56 31.19 50.40
N SER A 3 27.72 31.58 50.92
CA SER A 3 28.94 31.72 50.12
C SER A 3 29.62 30.35 49.99
N LYS A 4 29.85 29.89 48.76
CA LYS A 4 30.64 28.68 48.47
C LYS A 4 31.75 29.04 47.49
N SER A 5 32.96 28.52 47.71
CA SER A 5 34.09 28.62 46.76
C SER A 5 33.86 27.67 45.61
N TRP A 6 33.93 28.16 44.38
CA TRP A 6 33.80 27.33 43.17
C TRP A 6 35.07 27.43 42.33
N PRO A 7 35.65 26.28 41.90
CA PRO A 7 36.73 26.28 40.93
C PRO A 7 36.19 26.75 39.58
N TYR A 8 36.58 27.95 39.16
CA TYR A 8 36.24 28.55 37.89
C TYR A 8 37.46 28.49 36.98
N THR A 9 37.33 27.89 35.79
CA THR A 9 38.38 28.01 34.77
C THR A 9 37.98 29.13 33.82
N ASN A 10 38.77 30.20 33.79
CA ASN A 10 38.50 31.35 32.94
C ASN A 10 38.70 30.99 31.44
N TYR A 11 38.30 31.90 30.55
CA TYR A 11 38.34 31.70 29.09
C TYR A 11 39.74 31.34 28.56
N ASP A 12 40.79 31.86 29.20
CA ASP A 12 42.22 31.61 28.94
C ASP A 12 42.76 30.30 29.53
N GLY A 13 41.96 29.52 30.26
CA GLY A 13 42.34 28.18 30.75
C GLY A 13 43.03 28.15 32.12
N ARG A 14 42.97 29.24 32.90
CA ARG A 14 43.47 29.31 34.28
C ARG A 14 42.34 29.03 35.26
N SER A 15 42.59 28.16 36.22
CA SER A 15 41.68 27.86 37.32
C SER A 15 41.84 28.88 38.46
N GLU A 16 40.80 29.64 38.76
CA GLU A 16 40.69 30.55 39.90
C GLU A 16 39.58 30.09 40.85
N ASP A 17 39.80 30.16 42.16
CA ASP A 17 38.75 29.97 43.16
C ASP A 17 38.00 31.29 43.36
N VAL A 18 36.78 31.37 42.84
CA VAL A 18 35.95 32.58 42.94
C VAL A 18 34.97 32.43 44.11
N GLN A 19 34.88 33.44 44.97
CA GLN A 19 33.81 33.52 45.96
C GLN A 19 32.51 33.95 45.28
N VAL A 20 31.56 33.03 45.14
CA VAL A 20 30.33 33.28 44.39
C VAL A 20 29.16 33.48 45.34
N GLN A 21 28.37 34.54 45.13
CA GLN A 21 27.03 34.67 45.69
C GLN A 21 26.02 33.98 44.77
N VAL A 22 25.24 33.05 45.33
CA VAL A 22 24.15 32.35 44.61
C VAL A 22 22.83 33.09 44.87
N THR A 23 22.16 33.49 43.80
CA THR A 23 20.83 34.10 43.86
C THR A 23 19.74 33.03 43.71
N GLU A 24 18.61 33.15 44.43
CA GLU A 24 17.49 32.19 44.34
C GLU A 24 16.52 32.50 43.18
N ALA A 25 16.71 33.60 42.46
CA ALA A 25 15.86 33.98 41.34
C ALA A 25 16.25 33.21 40.06
N SER A 26 15.28 32.51 39.44
CA SER A 26 15.46 31.85 38.14
C SER A 26 15.02 32.76 36.99
N VAL A 27 15.83 32.81 35.94
CA VAL A 27 15.42 33.36 34.64
C VAL A 27 14.76 32.24 33.85
N GLU A 28 13.54 32.45 33.40
CA GLU A 28 12.80 31.48 32.59
C GLU A 28 12.94 31.82 31.09
N THR A 29 13.30 30.84 30.27
CA THR A 29 13.35 30.96 28.81
C THR A 29 13.04 29.61 28.18
N ASP A 30 12.27 29.54 27.09
CA ASP A 30 12.03 28.22 26.47
C ASP A 30 13.32 27.64 25.85
N LEU A 31 14.19 28.51 25.35
CA LEU A 31 15.37 28.15 24.57
C LEU A 31 16.62 28.81 25.18
N LEU A 32 17.62 28.02 25.57
CA LEU A 32 18.92 28.49 26.02
C LEU A 32 20.03 27.98 25.10
N ILE A 33 20.71 28.90 24.43
CA ILE A 33 21.84 28.62 23.54
C ILE A 33 23.13 29.03 24.25
N VAL A 34 24.10 28.13 24.32
CA VAL A 34 25.38 28.33 25.00
C VAL A 34 26.48 28.41 23.94
N GLY A 35 26.94 29.63 23.66
CA GLY A 35 27.91 29.97 22.62
C GLY A 35 27.31 30.93 21.59
N ALA A 36 28.04 32.00 21.26
CA ALA A 36 27.65 33.04 20.30
C ALA A 36 28.48 33.01 18.99
N GLY A 37 29.21 31.90 18.74
CA GLY A 37 29.90 31.69 17.46
C GLY A 37 28.93 31.35 16.32
N PRO A 38 29.42 30.97 15.11
CA PRO A 38 28.56 30.78 13.94
C PRO A 38 27.42 29.79 14.18
N ALA A 39 27.67 28.69 14.89
CA ALA A 39 26.64 27.70 15.23
C ALA A 39 25.50 28.28 16.09
N GLY A 40 25.84 28.96 17.19
CA GLY A 40 24.86 29.48 18.14
C GLY A 40 24.16 30.75 17.64
N ALA A 41 24.88 31.65 16.99
CA ALA A 41 24.33 32.87 16.43
C ALA A 41 23.36 32.55 15.27
N SER A 42 23.73 31.67 14.34
CA SER A 42 22.82 31.23 13.27
C SER A 42 21.61 30.49 13.80
N LEU A 43 21.77 29.61 14.80
CA LEU A 43 20.63 28.93 15.44
C LEU A 43 19.64 29.93 16.03
N ALA A 44 20.13 30.97 16.70
CA ALA A 44 19.27 32.04 17.21
C ALA A 44 18.57 32.81 16.09
N CYS A 45 19.23 33.09 14.97
CA CYS A 45 18.60 33.71 13.80
C CYS A 45 17.45 32.85 13.24
N PHE A 46 17.69 31.55 13.01
CA PHE A 46 16.68 30.65 12.43
C PHE A 46 15.51 30.40 13.37
N LEU A 47 15.77 30.18 14.67
CA LEU A 47 14.69 30.05 15.67
C LEU A 47 13.88 31.35 15.79
N GLY A 48 14.56 32.51 15.76
CA GLY A 48 13.93 33.82 15.77
C GLY A 48 13.09 34.09 14.53
N HIS A 49 13.55 33.68 13.35
CA HIS A 49 12.79 33.75 12.10
C HIS A 49 11.48 32.94 12.20
N HIS A 50 11.50 31.78 12.87
CA HIS A 50 10.28 31.04 13.19
C HIS A 50 9.45 31.65 14.34
N GLY A 51 9.77 32.85 14.82
CA GLY A 51 9.01 33.56 15.85
C GLY A 51 9.20 33.02 17.27
N LEU A 52 10.22 32.20 17.51
CA LEU A 52 10.58 31.75 18.86
C LEU A 52 11.46 32.79 19.55
N ARG A 53 11.46 32.76 20.88
CA ARG A 53 12.26 33.65 21.72
C ARG A 53 13.16 32.83 22.63
N GLY A 54 14.32 33.37 22.95
CA GLY A 54 15.29 32.65 23.76
C GLY A 54 16.39 33.52 24.32
N MET A 55 17.39 32.86 24.88
CA MET A 55 18.60 33.49 25.40
C MET A 55 19.83 32.83 24.78
N VAL A 56 20.78 33.65 24.33
CA VAL A 56 22.12 33.21 23.97
C VAL A 56 23.05 33.66 25.08
N ILE A 57 23.85 32.77 25.64
CA ILE A 57 24.92 33.12 26.57
C ILE A 57 26.28 32.80 25.93
N ALA A 58 27.26 33.66 26.13
CA ALA A 58 28.62 33.42 25.68
C ALA A 58 29.60 33.82 26.77
N ALA A 59 30.61 32.97 27.02
CA ALA A 59 31.64 33.26 28.01
C ALA A 59 32.59 34.39 27.57
N THR A 60 32.65 34.69 26.27
CA THR A 60 33.43 35.79 25.71
C THR A 60 32.75 37.14 25.98
N PRO A 61 33.51 38.25 26.02
CA PRO A 61 32.96 39.59 26.22
C PRO A 61 32.29 40.19 24.97
N GLY A 62 32.39 39.53 23.81
CA GLY A 62 31.79 39.96 22.55
C GLY A 62 31.85 38.86 21.48
N THR A 63 31.55 39.25 20.23
CA THR A 63 31.77 38.43 19.03
C THR A 63 33.27 38.21 18.78
N ALA A 64 33.61 37.27 17.89
CA ALA A 64 34.98 36.97 17.52
C ALA A 64 35.75 38.23 17.11
N ASP A 65 36.92 38.41 17.71
CA ASP A 65 37.93 39.44 17.43
C ASP A 65 39.04 38.94 16.47
N THR A 66 39.03 37.64 16.19
CA THR A 66 40.02 36.95 15.36
C THR A 66 39.33 36.24 14.18
N PRO A 67 39.85 36.36 12.96
CA PRO A 67 39.17 35.91 11.75
C PRO A 67 39.44 34.41 11.50
N ARG A 68 38.83 33.51 12.28
CA ARG A 68 39.12 32.07 12.22
C ARG A 68 38.50 31.40 10.99
N ALA A 69 37.26 31.73 10.65
CA ALA A 69 36.57 31.31 9.41
C ALA A 69 36.39 32.47 8.40
N HIS A 70 36.21 32.14 7.12
CA HIS A 70 36.24 33.09 6.00
C HIS A 70 35.29 32.69 4.86
N ILE A 71 35.59 31.57 4.21
CA ILE A 71 34.82 31.12 3.05
C ILE A 71 33.43 30.70 3.51
N THR A 72 32.40 31.34 2.95
CA THR A 72 31.01 30.93 3.08
C THR A 72 30.56 30.36 1.73
N ASN A 73 30.20 29.08 1.72
CA ASN A 73 29.84 28.36 0.51
C ASN A 73 28.35 28.51 0.17
N MET A 74 27.97 28.09 -1.04
CA MET A 74 26.61 28.23 -1.55
C MET A 74 25.57 27.58 -0.63
N ALA A 75 25.87 26.39 -0.09
CA ALA A 75 25.00 25.66 0.81
C ALA A 75 24.66 26.40 2.11
N ALA A 76 25.61 27.16 2.67
CA ALA A 76 25.36 28.00 3.85
C ALA A 76 24.69 29.32 3.47
N MET A 77 25.04 29.90 2.32
CA MET A 77 24.37 31.09 1.79
C MET A 77 22.89 30.82 1.49
N GLU A 78 22.51 29.63 1.01
CA GLU A 78 21.11 29.21 0.86
C GLU A 78 20.34 29.29 2.18
N CYS A 79 20.94 28.79 3.28
CA CYS A 79 20.32 28.88 4.60
C CYS A 79 20.13 30.34 5.05
N LEU A 80 21.11 31.21 4.80
CA LEU A 80 21.02 32.64 5.15
C LEU A 80 20.04 33.39 4.24
N ARG A 81 19.97 33.03 2.96
CA ARG A 81 19.00 33.53 1.99
C ARG A 81 17.57 33.25 2.44
N ASP A 82 17.31 32.05 2.99
CA ASP A 82 15.98 31.65 3.48
C ASP A 82 15.41 32.58 4.57
N ILE A 83 16.29 33.29 5.30
CA ILE A 83 15.92 34.26 6.34
C ILE A 83 16.26 35.72 5.99
N ASP A 84 16.43 35.99 4.69
CA ASP A 84 16.70 37.30 4.10
C ASP A 84 18.04 37.93 4.54
N LEU A 85 19.06 37.13 4.86
CA LEU A 85 20.38 37.62 5.26
C LEU A 85 21.44 37.60 4.14
N GLU A 86 21.16 36.97 3.01
CA GLU A 86 22.12 36.89 1.90
C GLU A 86 22.57 38.28 1.41
N GLU A 87 21.65 39.22 1.21
CA GLU A 87 21.99 40.55 0.69
C GLU A 87 22.88 41.33 1.67
N GLU A 88 22.59 41.27 2.98
CA GLU A 88 23.44 41.88 4.01
C GLU A 88 24.84 41.25 4.02
N CYS A 89 24.93 39.93 3.84
CA CYS A 89 26.19 39.20 3.71
C CYS A 89 26.95 39.61 2.44
N LEU A 90 26.27 39.73 1.30
CA LEU A 90 26.87 40.16 0.03
C LEU A 90 27.39 41.60 0.07
N GLN A 91 26.78 42.48 0.86
CA GLN A 91 27.23 43.88 1.00
C GLN A 91 28.59 43.99 1.71
N VAL A 92 28.87 43.08 2.65
CA VAL A 92 30.12 43.07 3.44
C VAL A 92 31.15 42.07 2.93
N ALA A 93 30.74 41.12 2.09
CA ALA A 93 31.62 40.14 1.47
C ALA A 93 32.68 40.82 0.61
N VAL A 94 33.88 40.22 0.57
CA VAL A 94 34.89 40.62 -0.41
C VAL A 94 34.43 40.16 -1.79
N LYS A 95 34.25 41.13 -2.71
CA LYS A 95 33.72 40.90 -4.06
C LYS A 95 34.81 40.72 -5.11
N GLY A 96 34.44 40.06 -6.20
CA GLY A 96 35.17 40.07 -7.47
C GLY A 96 36.44 39.23 -7.48
N ASP A 97 37.42 39.69 -8.25
CA ASP A 97 38.60 38.93 -8.65
C ASP A 97 39.49 38.44 -7.49
N SER A 98 39.30 38.97 -6.28
CA SER A 98 40.11 38.70 -5.09
C SER A 98 40.14 37.23 -4.66
N MET A 99 39.13 36.45 -5.02
CA MET A 99 39.01 35.01 -4.70
C MET A 99 39.29 34.07 -5.88
N LEU A 100 39.75 34.61 -7.02
CA LEU A 100 39.89 33.82 -8.25
C LEU A 100 40.86 32.66 -8.11
N HIS A 101 41.91 32.81 -7.32
CA HIS A 101 43.03 31.86 -7.34
C HIS A 101 43.58 31.51 -5.97
N THR A 102 44.03 30.27 -5.87
CA THR A 102 45.03 29.85 -4.89
C THR A 102 46.38 29.69 -5.58
N ARG A 103 47.45 30.19 -4.93
CA ARG A 103 48.79 30.31 -5.51
C ARG A 103 49.83 29.55 -4.70
N TRP A 104 50.82 28.94 -5.34
CA TRP A 104 52.03 28.41 -4.72
C TRP A 104 53.23 29.23 -5.18
N CYS A 105 54.03 29.74 -4.25
CA CYS A 105 55.09 30.70 -4.56
C CYS A 105 56.25 30.64 -3.55
N ARG A 106 57.39 31.22 -3.94
CA ARG A 106 58.55 31.35 -3.04
C ARG A 106 58.31 32.38 -1.94
N THR A 107 57.80 33.55 -2.32
CA THR A 107 57.39 34.66 -1.45
C THR A 107 56.18 35.37 -2.07
N LEU A 108 55.51 36.27 -1.34
CA LEU A 108 54.36 37.00 -1.86
C LEU A 108 54.72 37.91 -3.04
N ALA A 109 55.89 38.55 -3.01
CA ALA A 109 56.43 39.38 -4.09
C ALA A 109 57.21 38.60 -5.15
N GLY A 110 57.66 37.37 -4.83
CA GLY A 110 58.63 36.61 -5.61
C GLY A 110 58.05 35.67 -6.66
N GLU A 111 58.82 34.61 -6.97
CA GLU A 111 58.52 33.62 -8.00
C GLU A 111 57.25 32.82 -7.69
N GLU A 112 56.37 32.70 -8.68
CA GLU A 112 55.18 31.84 -8.65
C GLU A 112 55.53 30.47 -9.24
N PHE A 113 55.25 29.40 -8.50
CA PHE A 113 55.46 28.02 -8.95
C PHE A 113 54.24 27.49 -9.70
N ALA A 114 53.04 27.77 -9.19
CA ALA A 114 51.78 27.35 -9.77
C ALA A 114 50.60 28.18 -9.23
N ARG A 115 49.46 28.11 -9.93
CA ARG A 115 48.18 28.66 -9.47
C ARG A 115 47.02 27.79 -9.94
N ILE A 116 45.90 27.82 -9.21
CA ILE A 116 44.66 27.12 -9.57
C ILE A 116 43.42 28.03 -9.40
N TYR A 117 42.40 27.74 -10.21
CA TYR A 117 40.96 27.89 -9.92
C TYR A 117 40.57 27.86 -8.43
N SER A 118 40.14 28.98 -7.83
CA SER A 118 39.45 29.16 -6.54
C SER A 118 37.92 29.05 -6.55
N TRP A 119 37.24 28.28 -5.70
CA TRP A 119 35.88 28.62 -5.20
C TRP A 119 34.81 28.89 -6.28
N GLY A 120 34.75 28.03 -7.30
CA GLY A 120 33.80 28.17 -8.42
C GLY A 120 34.20 29.13 -9.55
N ASN A 121 35.39 29.74 -9.46
CA ASN A 121 35.88 30.69 -10.46
C ASN A 121 36.62 30.04 -11.65
N ASP A 122 36.72 28.70 -11.72
CA ASP A 122 37.32 28.03 -12.88
C ASP A 122 36.34 28.11 -14.06
N PRO A 123 36.71 28.72 -15.20
CA PRO A 123 35.85 28.79 -16.37
C PRO A 123 35.38 27.41 -16.86
N LYS A 124 36.14 26.34 -16.62
CA LYS A 124 35.75 24.97 -16.98
C LYS A 124 34.61 24.43 -16.12
N ARG A 125 34.39 25.00 -14.95
CA ARG A 125 33.50 24.48 -13.91
C ARG A 125 32.45 25.47 -13.44
N ALA A 126 32.47 26.72 -13.94
CA ALA A 126 31.50 27.74 -13.56
C ALA A 126 30.03 27.27 -13.71
N GLY A 127 29.74 26.48 -14.75
CA GLY A 127 28.42 25.87 -14.96
C GLY A 127 28.01 24.85 -13.89
N ASP A 128 28.96 24.13 -13.29
CA ASP A 128 28.67 23.19 -12.19
C ASP A 128 28.14 23.93 -10.96
N TYR A 129 28.71 25.10 -10.66
CA TYR A 129 28.35 25.92 -9.50
C TYR A 129 27.02 26.65 -9.75
N ASP A 130 26.85 27.27 -10.91
CA ASP A 130 25.60 27.92 -11.32
C ASP A 130 24.42 26.92 -11.35
N ALA A 131 24.66 25.69 -11.83
CA ALA A 131 23.64 24.66 -11.84
C ALA A 131 23.28 24.15 -10.43
N ALA A 132 24.19 24.25 -9.46
CA ALA A 132 24.01 23.69 -8.12
C ALA A 132 23.17 24.57 -7.19
N SER A 133 23.29 25.90 -7.28
CA SER A 133 22.69 26.83 -6.31
C SER A 133 22.41 28.22 -6.93
N PRO A 134 21.39 28.96 -6.46
CA PRO A 134 21.22 30.36 -6.83
C PRO A 134 22.23 31.30 -6.13
N CYS A 135 22.96 30.80 -5.13
CA CYS A 135 23.93 31.56 -4.36
C CYS A 135 25.35 31.37 -4.90
N SER A 136 26.26 32.30 -4.61
CA SER A 136 27.69 32.18 -4.95
C SER A 136 28.55 32.01 -3.69
N HIS A 137 29.75 31.42 -3.84
CA HIS A 137 30.76 31.47 -2.78
C HIS A 137 31.18 32.91 -2.50
N VAL A 138 31.39 33.20 -1.21
CA VAL A 138 31.84 34.51 -0.75
C VAL A 138 32.88 34.37 0.34
N ASP A 139 33.78 35.34 0.44
CA ASP A 139 34.71 35.47 1.57
C ASP A 139 34.14 36.50 2.54
N ILE A 140 33.65 36.02 3.67
CA ILE A 140 33.14 36.81 4.78
C ILE A 140 33.88 36.36 6.04
N PRO A 141 34.87 37.14 6.50
CA PRO A 141 35.56 36.84 7.74
C PRO A 141 34.58 36.69 8.90
N GLN A 142 34.83 35.73 9.79
CA GLN A 142 33.98 35.46 10.95
C GLN A 142 33.74 36.69 11.83
N THR A 143 34.74 37.58 11.92
CA THR A 143 34.67 38.88 12.62
C THR A 143 33.63 39.83 12.04
N VAL A 144 33.17 39.59 10.81
CA VAL A 144 32.16 40.36 10.09
C VAL A 144 30.82 39.63 10.09
N LEU A 145 30.83 38.30 9.88
CA LEU A 145 29.61 37.49 9.85
C LEU A 145 28.92 37.39 11.22
N GLU A 146 29.67 37.16 12.30
CA GLU A 146 29.08 37.01 13.64
C GLU A 146 28.28 38.24 14.11
N PRO A 147 28.77 39.49 13.95
CA PRO A 147 27.97 40.67 14.25
C PRO A 147 26.64 40.73 13.49
N ILE A 148 26.61 40.34 12.21
CA ILE A 148 25.37 40.32 11.41
C ILE A 148 24.38 39.32 12.02
N LEU A 149 24.84 38.11 12.34
CA LEU A 149 24.02 37.08 12.94
C LEU A 149 23.51 37.50 14.33
N ILE A 150 24.37 38.01 15.21
CA ILE A 150 23.97 38.48 16.54
C ILE A 150 23.00 39.65 16.47
N ASN A 151 23.21 40.56 15.52
CA ASN A 151 22.30 41.68 15.29
C ASN A 151 20.91 41.17 14.87
N LYS A 152 20.83 40.25 13.88
CA LYS A 152 19.57 39.64 13.44
C LYS A 152 18.89 38.85 14.57
N ALA A 153 19.64 38.04 15.31
CA ALA A 153 19.12 37.25 16.42
C ALA A 153 18.50 38.15 17.51
N SER A 154 19.19 39.25 17.86
CA SER A 154 18.72 40.20 18.85
C SER A 154 17.42 40.89 18.43
N HIS A 155 17.31 41.28 17.16
CA HIS A 155 16.08 41.84 16.60
C HIS A 155 14.95 40.81 16.44
N SER A 156 15.28 39.52 16.44
CA SER A 156 14.32 38.41 16.28
C SER A 156 13.91 37.77 17.60
N GLY A 157 14.15 38.44 18.73
CA GLY A 157 13.62 38.03 20.04
C GLY A 157 14.56 37.18 20.91
N PHE A 158 15.86 37.12 20.58
CA PHE A 158 16.86 36.48 21.43
C PHE A 158 17.64 37.50 22.27
N ASN A 159 17.74 37.26 23.57
CA ASN A 159 18.60 38.06 24.46
C ASN A 159 20.03 37.49 24.42
N CYS A 160 20.94 38.19 23.77
CA CYS A 160 22.34 37.80 23.71
C CYS A 160 23.13 38.39 24.89
N ARG A 161 23.65 37.54 25.77
CA ARG A 161 24.46 37.90 26.94
C ARG A 161 25.88 37.40 26.79
N PHE A 162 26.81 38.34 26.71
CA PHE A 162 28.23 38.08 26.78
C PHE A 162 28.69 38.05 28.25
N ASP A 163 29.92 37.61 28.49
CA ASP A 163 30.48 37.40 29.82
C ASP A 163 29.63 36.45 30.71
N ALA A 164 28.98 35.46 30.11
CA ALA A 164 28.13 34.50 30.80
C ALA A 164 28.58 33.05 30.52
N THR A 165 29.10 32.37 31.54
CA THR A 165 29.66 31.02 31.43
C THR A 165 28.69 29.97 31.98
N LEU A 166 28.35 28.94 31.19
CA LEU A 166 27.65 27.78 31.70
C LEU A 166 28.58 26.95 32.60
N VAL A 167 28.16 26.72 33.85
CA VAL A 167 28.89 25.88 34.80
C VAL A 167 28.41 24.42 34.73
N SER A 168 27.10 24.22 34.82
CA SER A 168 26.46 22.90 34.76
C SER A 168 24.97 23.03 34.47
N PHE A 169 24.29 21.95 34.09
CA PHE A 169 22.83 21.90 34.02
C PHE A 169 22.25 20.64 34.69
N GLU A 170 21.00 20.68 35.12
CA GLU A 170 20.31 19.52 35.70
C GLU A 170 18.95 19.35 35.00
N ARG A 171 18.57 18.11 34.66
CA ARG A 171 17.25 17.79 34.10
C ARG A 171 16.29 17.44 35.24
N ASP A 172 15.13 18.09 35.26
CA ASP A 172 14.05 17.74 36.17
C ASP A 172 13.37 16.44 35.71
N SER A 173 13.34 15.44 36.58
CA SER A 173 12.88 14.08 36.23
C SER A 173 11.37 13.97 35.96
N ILE A 174 10.57 14.99 36.31
CA ILE A 174 9.10 14.96 36.19
C ILE A 174 8.63 15.83 35.02
N SER A 175 9.12 17.07 34.95
CA SER A 175 8.74 18.06 33.93
C SER A 175 9.61 18.01 32.67
N GLY A 176 10.78 17.37 32.74
CA GLY A 176 11.78 17.40 31.67
C GLY A 176 12.50 18.74 31.50
N SER A 177 12.17 19.77 32.30
CA SER A 177 12.81 21.08 32.22
C SER A 177 14.29 21.03 32.62
N ILE A 178 15.10 21.91 32.04
CA ILE A 178 16.55 21.99 32.26
C ILE A 178 16.84 23.21 33.12
N THR A 179 17.51 23.04 34.26
CA THR A 179 17.99 24.15 35.08
C THR A 179 19.50 24.30 34.89
N SER A 180 19.90 25.36 34.19
CA SER A 180 21.29 25.69 33.88
C SER A 180 21.85 26.68 34.89
N LYS A 181 22.99 26.36 35.51
CA LYS A 181 23.75 27.25 36.40
C LYS A 181 24.70 28.08 35.55
N VAL A 182 24.50 29.39 35.53
CA VAL A 182 25.28 30.34 34.72
C VAL A 182 26.03 31.29 35.64
N LEU A 183 27.34 31.40 35.43
CA LEU A 183 28.19 32.37 36.09
C LEU A 183 28.26 33.64 35.23
N ASP A 184 27.85 34.76 35.79
CA ASP A 184 28.15 36.08 35.25
C ASP A 184 29.62 36.41 35.57
N ASN A 185 30.45 36.51 34.54
CA ASN A 185 31.88 36.72 34.65
C ASN A 185 32.22 38.15 35.13
N LEU A 186 31.32 39.12 34.99
CA LEU A 186 31.50 40.50 35.43
C LEU A 186 31.17 40.64 36.92
N THR A 187 29.99 40.17 37.32
CA THR A 187 29.51 40.30 38.71
C THR A 187 30.00 39.18 39.62
N LYS A 188 30.55 38.10 39.05
CA LYS A 188 30.96 36.86 39.74
C LYS A 188 29.81 36.19 40.50
N GLN A 189 28.57 36.42 40.09
CA GLN A 189 27.37 35.80 40.66
C GLN A 189 26.93 34.59 39.83
N ILE A 190 26.43 33.54 40.50
CA ILE A 190 25.74 32.44 39.83
C ILE A 190 24.25 32.71 39.91
N TYR A 191 23.60 32.62 38.76
CA TYR A 191 22.15 32.64 38.62
C TYR A 191 21.69 31.41 37.83
N HIS A 192 20.41 31.08 37.97
CA HIS A 192 19.83 29.90 37.34
C HIS A 192 18.99 30.30 36.14
N VAL A 193 19.12 29.57 35.04
CA VAL A 193 18.28 29.70 33.85
C VAL A 193 17.51 28.41 33.68
N ARG A 194 16.19 28.46 33.81
CA ARG A 194 15.32 27.31 33.54
C ARG A 194 14.86 27.38 32.09
N SER A 195 15.07 26.29 31.35
CA SER A 195 14.66 26.18 29.95
C SER A 195 14.05 24.85 29.58
N LYS A 196 13.30 24.83 28.47
CA LYS A 196 12.77 23.60 27.89
C LYS A 196 13.81 22.88 27.05
N TYR A 197 14.65 23.66 26.36
CA TYR A 197 15.74 23.14 25.52
C TYR A 197 17.07 23.84 25.84
N LEU A 198 18.16 23.08 25.72
CA LEU A 198 19.53 23.56 25.88
C LEU A 198 20.36 23.21 24.65
N PHE A 199 21.07 24.18 24.10
CA PHE A 199 21.91 24.02 22.91
C PHE A 199 23.37 24.31 23.24
N GLY A 200 24.24 23.31 23.10
CA GLY A 200 25.70 23.40 23.27
C GLY A 200 26.40 23.82 21.97
N CYS A 201 26.75 25.10 21.88
CA CYS A 201 27.38 25.75 20.74
C CYS A 201 28.72 26.42 21.13
N ASP A 202 29.28 26.06 22.28
CA ASP A 202 30.41 26.68 22.98
C ASP A 202 31.78 26.13 22.54
N GLY A 203 31.83 25.60 21.32
CA GLY A 203 33.04 25.18 20.61
C GLY A 203 33.73 23.95 21.21
N ALA A 204 35.01 23.76 20.87
CA ALA A 204 35.76 22.54 21.20
C ALA A 204 35.91 22.25 22.72
N ARG A 205 35.61 23.22 23.59
CA ARG A 205 35.63 23.08 25.06
C ARG A 205 34.24 22.96 25.66
N SER A 206 33.23 22.61 24.84
CA SER A 206 31.82 22.61 25.21
C SER A 206 31.55 21.95 26.58
N GLN A 207 30.97 22.70 27.49
CA GLN A 207 30.57 22.20 28.80
C GLN A 207 29.35 21.28 28.68
N VAL A 208 28.44 21.58 27.77
CA VAL A 208 27.23 20.78 27.51
C VAL A 208 27.62 19.37 27.05
N LEU A 209 28.48 19.26 26.03
CA LEU A 209 28.96 17.97 25.53
C LEU A 209 29.69 17.16 26.61
N ARG A 210 30.58 17.80 27.37
CA ARG A 210 31.33 17.13 28.45
C ARG A 210 30.41 16.58 29.54
N GLN A 211 29.40 17.36 29.94
CA GLN A 211 28.48 16.95 30.98
C GLN A 211 27.55 15.83 30.51
N LEU A 212 27.14 15.82 29.23
CA LEU A 212 26.38 14.72 28.62
C LEU A 212 27.21 13.44 28.42
N GLN A 213 28.54 13.53 28.51
CA GLN A 213 29.47 12.43 28.27
C GLN A 213 29.30 11.77 26.88
N ILE A 214 28.92 12.56 25.88
CA ILE A 214 28.79 12.07 24.50
C ILE A 214 30.17 11.60 23.99
N PRO A 215 30.31 10.36 23.50
CA PRO A 215 31.58 9.85 22.99
C PRO A 215 32.09 10.63 21.77
N LEU A 216 33.40 10.82 21.70
CA LEU A 216 34.09 11.46 20.58
C LEU A 216 34.96 10.43 19.85
N ILE A 217 34.71 10.24 18.56
CA ILE A 217 35.58 9.51 17.64
C ILE A 217 36.78 10.41 17.31
N LYS A 218 37.98 10.00 17.74
CA LYS A 218 39.23 10.76 17.53
C LYS A 218 40.21 9.95 16.69
N LYS A 219 40.68 10.52 15.59
CA LYS A 219 41.85 10.02 14.85
C LYS A 219 43.10 10.83 15.20
N PRO A 220 44.31 10.30 14.95
CA PRO A 220 45.54 11.05 15.19
C PRO A 220 45.52 12.40 14.46
N GLY A 221 45.77 13.50 15.18
CA GLY A 221 45.82 14.84 14.61
C GLY A 221 47.05 15.03 13.71
N GLN A 222 47.02 16.05 12.84
CA GLN A 222 48.09 16.32 11.85
C GLN A 222 49.09 17.40 12.30
N GLY A 223 49.25 17.59 13.61
CA GLY A 223 50.26 18.49 14.18
C GLY A 223 49.74 19.86 14.63
N LEU A 224 50.68 20.79 14.83
CA LEU A 224 50.48 22.14 15.33
C LEU A 224 50.48 23.13 14.16
N ALA A 225 49.59 24.11 14.19
CA ALA A 225 49.61 25.26 13.28
C ALA A 225 49.60 26.56 14.10
N ILE A 226 50.23 27.60 13.53
CA ILE A 226 50.38 28.90 14.19
C ILE A 226 49.80 29.98 13.30
N ASN A 227 48.80 30.68 13.81
CA ASN A 227 48.20 31.83 13.14
C ASN A 227 48.91 33.10 13.60
N VAL A 228 49.49 33.84 12.66
CA VAL A 228 50.07 35.18 12.88
C VAL A 228 49.24 36.17 12.08
N LEU A 229 48.47 37.01 12.77
CA LEU A 229 47.70 38.08 12.15
C LEU A 229 48.64 39.26 11.88
N VAL A 230 48.70 39.67 10.62
CA VAL A 230 49.67 40.66 10.13
C VAL A 230 48.95 41.75 9.37
N LYS A 231 49.35 43.01 9.61
CA LYS A 231 48.98 44.15 8.79
C LYS A 231 50.14 44.51 7.86
N ALA A 232 49.88 44.49 6.56
CA ALA A 232 50.83 44.81 5.50
C ALA A 232 50.06 45.21 4.23
N GLU A 233 50.39 46.38 3.67
CA GLU A 233 49.78 46.90 2.44
C GLU A 233 50.42 46.24 1.20
N LEU A 234 49.77 45.20 0.68
CA LEU A 234 50.25 44.38 -0.44
C LEU A 234 49.48 44.65 -1.76
N GLY A 235 48.66 45.71 -1.83
CA GLY A 235 47.79 45.99 -2.99
C GLY A 235 48.53 46.03 -4.33
N GLN A 236 49.69 46.70 -4.39
CA GLN A 236 50.51 46.77 -5.61
C GLN A 236 51.06 45.40 -6.04
N ILE A 237 51.36 44.52 -5.07
CA ILE A 237 51.85 43.17 -5.38
C ILE A 237 50.73 42.30 -5.95
N MET A 238 49.51 42.47 -5.42
CA MET A 238 48.35 41.63 -5.73
C MET A 238 47.67 41.98 -7.06
N GLU A 239 47.89 43.18 -7.60
CA GLU A 239 47.37 43.60 -8.92
C GLU A 239 47.65 42.57 -10.03
N ASN A 240 48.86 41.98 -10.04
CA ASN A 240 49.26 40.99 -11.04
C ASN A 240 49.34 39.56 -10.48
N ARG A 241 49.02 39.37 -9.21
CA ARG A 241 49.16 38.09 -8.50
C ARG A 241 47.95 37.76 -7.64
N MET A 242 46.79 38.09 -8.18
CA MET A 242 45.49 38.01 -7.53
C MET A 242 45.23 36.61 -6.93
N GLY A 243 44.79 36.57 -5.69
CA GLY A 243 44.39 35.35 -5.00
C GLY A 243 44.14 35.58 -3.51
N ASN A 244 43.22 34.82 -2.92
CA ASN A 244 42.90 34.92 -1.50
C ASN A 244 43.75 33.98 -0.62
N LEU A 245 44.37 32.96 -1.22
CA LEU A 245 45.24 32.00 -0.56
C LEU A 245 46.58 31.86 -1.28
N HIS A 246 47.67 31.96 -0.53
CA HIS A 246 49.03 31.84 -1.05
C HIS A 246 49.82 30.85 -0.20
N TRP A 247 50.14 29.69 -0.76
CA TRP A 247 51.12 28.77 -0.21
C TRP A 247 52.52 29.32 -0.46
N VAL A 248 53.24 29.59 0.63
CA VAL A 248 54.60 30.14 0.61
C VAL A 248 55.59 29.05 1.03
N MET A 249 56.49 28.72 0.12
CA MET A 249 57.41 27.58 0.23
C MET A 249 58.80 27.98 -0.26
N ARG A 250 59.83 27.78 0.58
CA ARG A 250 61.21 28.21 0.28
C ARG A 250 62.16 27.01 0.30
N PRO A 251 62.07 26.10 -0.69
CA PRO A 251 62.78 24.82 -0.67
C PRO A 251 64.30 24.94 -0.71
N ASN A 252 64.84 26.03 -1.27
CA ASN A 252 66.27 26.26 -1.43
C ASN A 252 66.88 27.14 -0.31
N GLU A 253 66.11 27.45 0.74
CA GLU A 253 66.50 28.34 1.85
C GLU A 253 66.34 27.65 3.21
N GLU A 254 67.09 28.13 4.20
CA GLU A 254 66.88 27.75 5.59
C GLU A 254 65.62 28.42 6.14
N HIS A 255 64.88 27.73 7.00
CA HIS A 255 63.66 28.25 7.61
C HIS A 255 63.65 27.95 9.11
N PRO A 256 62.97 28.77 9.92
CA PRO A 256 62.81 28.47 11.34
C PRO A 256 61.97 27.21 11.54
N ALA A 257 62.22 26.48 12.64
CA ALA A 257 61.53 25.23 12.99
C ALA A 257 60.00 25.37 13.08
N PHE A 258 59.49 26.58 13.38
CA PHE A 258 58.07 26.89 13.53
C PHE A 258 57.39 27.40 12.24
N GLY A 259 58.16 27.60 11.16
CA GLY A 259 57.70 28.22 9.91
C GLY A 259 58.36 27.58 8.68
N TRP A 260 58.23 26.24 8.58
CA TRP A 260 58.74 25.43 7.46
C TRP A 260 58.05 25.78 6.14
N THR A 261 56.74 25.91 6.18
CA THR A 261 55.91 26.46 5.10
C THR A 261 54.75 27.22 5.72
N GLY A 262 54.04 28.04 4.94
CA GLY A 262 52.86 28.72 5.43
C GLY A 262 51.82 28.98 4.36
N ILE A 263 50.57 29.12 4.80
CA ILE A 263 49.48 29.67 3.99
C ILE A 263 49.30 31.12 4.42
N VAL A 264 49.47 32.04 3.48
CA VAL A 264 49.12 33.44 3.66
C VAL A 264 47.74 33.67 3.07
N ARG A 265 46.78 33.94 3.94
CA ARG A 265 45.37 34.16 3.59
C ARG A 265 44.99 35.62 3.76
N MET A 266 44.26 36.15 2.80
CA MET A 266 43.68 37.49 2.89
C MET A 266 42.66 37.56 4.05
N VAL A 267 42.75 38.59 4.88
CA VAL A 267 41.75 38.88 5.94
C VAL A 267 40.90 40.09 5.57
N LYS A 268 41.56 41.21 5.26
CA LYS A 268 40.94 42.37 4.63
C LYS A 268 41.68 42.61 3.31
N PRO A 269 40.97 42.93 2.22
CA PRO A 269 41.57 43.09 0.90
C PRO A 269 42.88 43.86 0.95
N TRP A 270 43.96 43.12 0.70
CA TRP A 270 45.32 43.59 0.52
C TRP A 270 46.00 44.34 1.67
N ASN A 271 45.37 44.45 2.84
CA ASN A 271 45.91 45.20 3.99
C ASN A 271 46.12 44.33 5.24
N GLU A 272 45.20 43.40 5.53
CA GLU A 272 45.31 42.49 6.67
C GLU A 272 45.36 41.05 6.19
N TRP A 273 46.24 40.26 6.79
CA TRP A 273 46.61 38.92 6.33
C TRP A 273 46.77 37.98 7.52
N MET A 274 46.39 36.72 7.32
CA MET A 274 46.64 35.63 8.26
C MET A 274 47.76 34.75 7.71
N PHE A 275 48.88 34.72 8.40
CA PHE A 275 49.99 33.81 8.12
C PHE A 275 49.80 32.56 8.97
N ILE A 276 49.37 31.47 8.35
CA ILE A 276 49.21 30.16 8.97
C ILE A 276 50.52 29.40 8.76
N LEU A 277 51.36 29.37 9.78
CA LEU A 277 52.68 28.74 9.74
C LEU A 277 52.58 27.27 10.17
N PHE A 278 53.21 26.41 9.38
CA PHE A 278 53.38 24.99 9.69
C PHE A 278 54.82 24.75 10.16
N PRO A 279 55.00 24.13 11.34
CA PRO A 279 56.30 23.68 11.82
C PRO A 279 56.87 22.57 10.92
N SER A 280 58.19 22.42 10.91
CA SER A 280 58.81 21.29 10.22
C SER A 280 58.40 19.96 10.88
N PRO A 281 58.20 18.86 10.13
CA PRO A 281 57.72 17.58 10.67
C PRO A 281 58.52 17.07 11.88
N GLU A 282 59.81 17.40 11.95
CA GLU A 282 60.75 16.94 12.99
C GLU A 282 60.87 17.89 14.20
N ALA A 283 60.27 19.09 14.16
CA ALA A 283 60.47 20.13 15.17
C ALA A 283 59.71 19.91 16.50
N GLY A 284 58.78 18.96 16.56
CA GLY A 284 57.89 18.78 17.70
C GLY A 284 57.00 20.02 17.97
N THR A 285 56.62 20.25 19.22
CA THR A 285 55.73 21.37 19.64
C THR A 285 56.34 22.31 20.67
N SER A 286 57.61 22.09 21.05
CA SER A 286 58.27 22.72 22.20
C SER A 286 58.92 24.08 21.91
N PHE A 287 58.74 24.65 20.72
CA PHE A 287 59.30 25.95 20.36
C PHE A 287 58.41 27.11 20.84
N ASN A 288 59.03 28.23 21.26
CA ASN A 288 58.34 29.43 21.70
C ASN A 288 58.97 30.70 21.08
N PRO A 289 58.61 31.01 19.81
CA PRO A 289 59.17 32.14 19.09
C PRO A 289 58.71 33.47 19.71
N SER A 290 59.58 34.45 19.68
CA SER A 290 59.31 35.84 20.03
C SER A 290 58.55 36.59 18.92
N ASP A 291 57.92 37.71 19.28
CA ASP A 291 57.22 38.56 18.30
C ASP A 291 58.15 39.06 17.19
N GLU A 292 59.43 39.30 17.49
CA GLU A 292 60.45 39.67 16.50
C GLU A 292 60.75 38.54 15.50
N GLU A 293 60.76 37.29 15.96
CA GLU A 293 60.95 36.12 15.09
C GLU A 293 59.72 35.89 14.19
N TYR A 294 58.51 36.09 14.70
CA TYR A 294 57.28 36.07 13.89
C TYR A 294 57.26 37.20 12.85
N LEU A 295 57.65 38.41 13.25
CA LEU A 295 57.76 39.56 12.36
C LEU A 295 58.79 39.31 11.24
N ARG A 296 59.96 38.75 11.59
CA ARG A 296 60.98 38.38 10.59
C ARG A 296 60.44 37.33 9.62
N CYS A 297 59.82 36.26 10.13
CA CYS A 297 59.25 35.21 9.29
C CYS A 297 58.18 35.77 8.33
N ALA A 298 57.32 36.68 8.79
CA ALA A 298 56.32 37.33 7.95
C ALA A 298 56.97 38.20 6.85
N LYS A 299 57.99 39.00 7.19
CA LYS A 299 58.76 39.79 6.21
C LYS A 299 59.42 38.92 5.16
N ASP A 300 60.05 37.82 5.57
CA ASP A 300 60.71 36.92 4.63
C ASP A 300 59.70 36.24 3.68
N MET A 301 58.52 35.88 4.18
CA MET A 301 57.44 35.33 3.35
C MET A 301 56.82 36.38 2.42
N ILE A 302 56.80 37.66 2.79
CA ILE A 302 56.41 38.76 1.90
C ILE A 302 57.45 38.92 0.78
N GLY A 303 58.74 38.94 1.15
CA GLY A 303 59.87 39.01 0.21
C GLY A 303 60.12 40.42 -0.36
N ASP A 304 59.64 41.46 0.32
CA ASP A 304 59.90 42.87 0.01
C ASP A 304 60.10 43.66 1.31
N ASP A 305 61.36 44.01 1.61
CA ASP A 305 61.75 44.72 2.83
C ASP A 305 61.27 46.18 2.87
N THR A 306 60.76 46.72 1.76
CA THR A 306 60.23 48.10 1.69
C THR A 306 58.83 48.23 2.29
N ILE A 307 58.13 47.10 2.47
CA ILE A 307 56.76 47.07 2.98
C ILE A 307 56.78 47.07 4.51
N PRO A 308 56.11 48.05 5.17
CA PRO A 308 55.91 48.02 6.61
C PRO A 308 55.05 46.81 7.01
N VAL A 309 55.51 46.07 8.01
CA VAL A 309 54.82 44.87 8.54
C VAL A 309 54.61 45.05 10.03
N GLU A 310 53.38 44.84 10.48
CA GLU A 310 52.97 44.88 11.89
C GLU A 310 52.31 43.56 12.27
N VAL A 311 52.78 42.91 13.33
CA VAL A 311 52.13 41.71 13.90
C VAL A 311 51.05 42.16 14.88
N LEU A 312 49.80 41.85 14.57
CA LEU A 312 48.64 42.23 15.37
C LEU A 312 48.28 41.18 16.44
N GLY A 313 48.65 39.91 16.23
CA GLY A 313 48.41 38.86 17.21
C GLY A 313 48.86 37.47 16.74
N VAL A 314 49.12 36.59 17.70
CA VAL A 314 49.58 35.22 17.45
C VAL A 314 48.73 34.22 18.23
N SER A 315 48.31 33.13 17.59
CA SER A 315 47.60 32.03 18.25
C SER A 315 48.05 30.66 17.74
N LYS A 316 48.12 29.69 18.65
CA LYS A 316 48.53 28.30 18.38
C LYS A 316 47.32 27.39 18.45
N TRP A 317 47.17 26.47 17.49
CA TRP A 317 46.06 25.52 17.49
C TRP A 317 46.49 24.17 16.90
N PHE A 318 45.83 23.09 17.33
CA PHE A 318 46.11 21.73 16.88
C PHE A 318 45.14 21.31 15.79
N ILE A 319 45.66 20.67 14.75
CA ILE A 319 44.88 20.10 13.66
C ILE A 319 44.28 18.78 14.16
N ASN A 320 42.98 18.82 14.46
CA ASN A 320 42.25 17.68 15.00
C ASN A 320 41.34 17.03 13.93
N GLU A 321 41.17 15.72 14.05
CA GLU A 321 40.18 14.94 13.31
C GLU A 321 39.25 14.31 14.36
N THR A 322 38.19 15.02 14.75
CA THR A 322 37.32 14.62 15.87
C THR A 322 35.84 14.89 15.56
N VAL A 323 34.99 13.88 15.72
CA VAL A 323 33.52 13.99 15.65
C VAL A 323 32.87 13.32 16.86
N ALA A 324 31.67 13.74 17.24
CA ALA A 324 30.83 13.03 18.20
C ALA A 324 30.09 11.87 17.53
N GLU A 325 29.79 10.81 18.29
CA GLU A 325 29.01 9.66 17.78
C GLU A 325 27.54 10.00 17.52
N TYR A 326 26.99 10.96 18.26
CA TYR A 326 25.65 11.52 18.10
C TYR A 326 25.62 12.95 18.65
N TYR A 327 24.66 13.76 18.23
CA TYR A 327 24.65 15.21 18.49
C TYR A 327 23.60 15.64 19.53
N SER A 328 22.74 14.74 19.98
CA SER A 328 21.62 15.09 20.87
C SER A 328 21.33 14.00 21.91
N ASP A 329 20.86 14.43 23.08
CA ASP A 329 20.30 13.57 24.12
C ASP A 329 19.05 14.24 24.70
N GLY A 330 17.87 13.69 24.36
CA GLY A 330 16.58 14.24 24.74
C GLY A 330 16.38 15.67 24.25
N ASN A 331 16.16 16.60 25.18
CA ASN A 331 15.98 18.02 24.92
C ASN A 331 17.27 18.85 25.00
N VAL A 332 18.44 18.19 24.94
CA VAL A 332 19.75 18.83 24.87
C VAL A 332 20.44 18.49 23.55
N PHE A 333 20.85 19.52 22.80
CA PHE A 333 21.44 19.39 21.47
C PHE A 333 22.81 20.04 21.43
N CYS A 334 23.78 19.48 20.71
CA CYS A 334 25.11 20.04 20.53
C CYS A 334 25.40 20.23 19.04
N LEU A 335 26.04 21.33 18.66
CA LEU A 335 26.31 21.66 17.26
C LEU A 335 27.57 22.49 17.04
N GLY A 336 28.08 22.46 15.81
CA GLY A 336 29.36 23.05 15.42
C GLY A 336 30.57 22.37 16.06
N ASP A 337 31.62 23.15 16.33
CA ASP A 337 32.89 22.72 16.93
C ASP A 337 32.77 21.91 18.24
N ALA A 338 31.61 21.99 18.92
CA ALA A 338 31.30 21.14 20.06
C ALA A 338 31.35 19.65 19.66
N VAL A 339 30.77 19.31 18.51
CA VAL A 339 30.55 17.94 18.04
C VAL A 339 31.36 17.56 16.79
N HIS A 340 31.86 18.52 16.00
CA HIS A 340 32.72 18.21 14.85
C HIS A 340 33.87 19.22 14.74
N ARG A 341 35.12 18.75 14.72
CA ARG A 341 36.33 19.59 14.73
C ARG A 341 37.20 19.23 13.54
N HIS A 342 37.39 20.18 12.65
CA HIS A 342 38.12 20.02 11.40
C HIS A 342 39.18 21.14 11.24
N PRO A 343 40.21 20.92 10.39
CA PRO A 343 41.10 22.00 9.93
C PRO A 343 40.39 22.95 8.94
N PRO A 344 41.02 24.08 8.56
CA PRO A 344 40.41 25.09 7.70
C PRO A 344 40.39 24.74 6.19
N PHE A 345 41.00 23.63 5.76
CA PHE A 345 40.99 23.20 4.35
C PHE A 345 39.56 22.99 3.83
N ASN A 346 39.34 23.27 2.55
CA ASN A 346 38.01 23.34 1.90
C ASN A 346 37.05 24.42 2.45
N GLY A 347 37.38 25.11 3.55
CA GLY A 347 36.51 26.15 4.13
C GLY A 347 35.20 25.63 4.75
N LEU A 348 35.08 24.35 5.10
CA LEU A 348 33.77 23.72 5.38
C LEU A 348 33.15 24.00 6.76
N GLY A 349 33.90 24.58 7.69
CA GLY A 349 33.53 24.56 9.11
C GLY A 349 32.35 25.39 9.56
N SER A 350 32.50 26.71 9.45
CA SER A 350 31.41 27.66 9.71
C SER A 350 30.18 27.32 8.85
N ASN A 351 30.40 26.88 7.61
CA ASN A 351 29.33 26.45 6.71
C ASN A 351 28.53 25.26 7.26
N THR A 352 29.19 24.25 7.82
CA THR A 352 28.52 23.10 8.43
C THR A 352 27.78 23.52 9.70
N CYS A 353 28.36 24.42 10.51
CA CYS A 353 27.70 24.99 11.69
C CYS A 353 26.38 25.67 11.35
N ILE A 354 26.35 26.50 10.30
CA ILE A 354 25.14 27.21 9.85
C ILE A 354 24.09 26.21 9.38
N GLN A 355 24.49 25.17 8.63
CA GLN A 355 23.57 24.15 8.13
C GLN A 355 23.00 23.24 9.23
N ASP A 356 23.80 22.91 10.26
CA ASP A 356 23.33 22.19 11.44
C ASP A 356 22.26 22.99 12.18
N ALA A 357 22.51 24.29 12.37
CA ALA A 357 21.56 25.21 12.98
C ALA A 357 20.26 25.32 12.18
N TYR A 358 20.36 25.42 10.85
CA TYR A 358 19.20 25.47 9.94
C TYR A 358 18.35 24.19 10.03
N ASN A 359 18.97 23.01 9.98
CA ASN A 359 18.26 21.72 10.08
C ASN A 359 17.52 21.57 11.43
N LEU A 360 18.12 22.03 12.53
CA LEU A 360 17.52 21.88 13.86
C LEU A 360 16.41 22.91 14.14
N ALA A 361 16.57 24.15 13.68
CA ALA A 361 15.71 25.27 14.09
C ALA A 361 14.23 25.08 13.74
N TRP A 362 13.93 24.65 12.51
CA TRP A 362 12.54 24.44 12.07
C TRP A 362 11.90 23.26 12.83
N LYS A 363 12.67 22.21 13.13
CA LYS A 363 12.20 21.04 13.89
C LYS A 363 11.81 21.44 15.31
N ILE A 364 12.66 22.20 15.99
CA ILE A 364 12.36 22.78 17.32
C ILE A 364 11.11 23.66 17.25
N ALA A 365 11.00 24.51 16.23
CA ALA A 365 9.84 25.38 16.06
C ALA A 365 8.54 24.61 15.86
N TYR A 366 8.54 23.54 15.07
CA TYR A 366 7.36 22.74 14.82
C TYR A 366 6.93 21.98 16.08
N VAL A 367 7.87 21.41 16.83
CA VAL A 367 7.56 20.74 18.10
C VAL A 367 7.02 21.72 19.14
N LEU A 368 7.65 22.88 19.32
CA LEU A 368 7.19 23.88 20.29
C LEU A 368 5.84 24.50 19.93
N LYS A 369 5.52 24.61 18.64
CA LYS A 369 4.21 25.10 18.17
C LYS A 369 3.14 24.01 18.14
N GLY A 370 3.44 22.78 18.58
CA GLY A 370 2.50 21.65 18.57
C GLY A 370 2.17 21.15 17.15
N LYS A 371 2.98 21.49 16.16
CA LYS A 371 2.84 21.06 14.75
C LYS A 371 3.48 19.70 14.47
N ALA A 372 4.36 19.23 15.35
CA ALA A 372 5.01 17.93 15.26
C ALA A 372 5.24 17.33 16.66
N ASP A 373 5.32 16.01 16.74
CA ASP A 373 5.72 15.32 17.96
C ASP A 373 7.23 15.45 18.22
N SER A 374 7.63 15.35 19.49
CA SER A 374 9.04 15.35 19.92
C SER A 374 9.93 14.33 19.18
N GLY A 375 9.36 13.23 18.68
CA GLY A 375 10.04 12.22 17.88
C GLY A 375 10.72 12.78 16.62
N LEU A 376 10.24 13.91 16.07
CA LEU A 376 10.90 14.59 14.95
C LEU A 376 12.33 15.01 15.31
N LEU A 377 12.60 15.39 16.56
CA LEU A 377 13.91 15.87 16.99
C LEU A 377 14.96 14.75 17.00
N ASN A 378 14.54 13.49 17.14
CA ASN A 378 15.43 12.34 17.09
C ASN A 378 16.11 12.19 15.73
N SER A 379 15.52 12.75 14.67
CA SER A 379 16.12 12.74 13.33
C SER A 379 17.42 13.56 13.24
N TYR A 380 17.61 14.56 14.12
CA TYR A 380 18.72 15.51 14.01
C TYR A 380 20.09 14.82 14.03
N SER A 381 20.33 13.93 15.00
CA SER A 381 21.60 13.20 15.09
C SER A 381 21.81 12.26 13.89
N LEU A 382 20.76 11.55 13.47
CA LEU A 382 20.82 10.62 12.34
C LEU A 382 21.15 11.33 11.02
N GLU A 383 20.66 12.56 10.85
CA GLU A 383 20.85 13.33 9.63
C GLU A 383 22.18 14.09 9.60
N ARG A 384 22.58 14.71 10.71
CA ARG A 384 23.71 15.67 10.72
C ARG A 384 25.04 15.05 11.13
N GLN A 385 25.04 13.98 11.92
CA GLN A 385 26.29 13.33 12.33
C GLN A 385 27.06 12.74 11.13
N PRO A 386 26.44 12.01 10.19
CA PRO A 386 27.14 11.49 9.02
C PRO A 386 27.74 12.59 8.14
N VAL A 387 27.04 13.72 7.99
CA VAL A 387 27.52 14.90 7.24
C VAL A 387 28.72 15.53 7.94
N GLY A 388 28.68 15.70 9.27
CA GLY A 388 29.84 16.22 10.01
C GLY A 388 31.07 15.32 9.90
N GLN A 389 30.88 13.99 9.97
CA GLN A 389 31.96 13.02 9.77
C GLN A 389 32.58 13.10 8.37
N SER A 390 31.77 13.21 7.31
CA SER A 390 32.28 13.30 5.93
C SER A 390 33.08 14.58 5.70
N VAL A 391 32.57 15.72 6.19
CA VAL A 391 33.23 17.03 6.13
C VAL A 391 34.57 17.03 6.85
N ILE A 392 34.63 16.52 8.09
CA ILE A 392 35.89 16.43 8.85
C ILE A 392 36.93 15.58 8.11
N THR A 393 36.48 14.44 7.58
CA THR A 393 37.35 13.51 6.86
C THR A 393 37.94 14.17 5.63
N ARG A 394 37.13 14.90 4.85
CA ARG A 394 37.57 15.61 3.66
C ARG A 394 38.51 16.79 3.98
N ALA A 395 38.16 17.62 4.97
CA ALA A 395 39.01 18.74 5.38
C ALA A 395 40.40 18.26 5.84
N ASN A 396 40.47 17.13 6.56
CA ASN A 396 41.77 16.54 6.91
C ASN A 396 42.51 15.95 5.70
N GLN A 397 41.79 15.40 4.73
CA GLN A 397 42.39 14.91 3.50
C GLN A 397 43.01 16.04 2.67
N GLY A 398 42.42 17.24 2.66
CA GLY A 398 42.97 18.42 1.99
C GLY A 398 44.44 18.70 2.36
N LEU A 399 44.80 18.64 3.65
CA LEU A 399 46.20 18.78 4.07
C LEU A 399 47.11 17.70 3.48
N ARG A 400 46.63 16.45 3.45
CA ARG A 400 47.39 15.30 2.92
C ARG A 400 47.60 15.43 1.42
N ASP A 401 46.68 16.06 0.71
CA ASP A 401 46.76 16.30 -0.74
C ASP A 401 47.91 17.27 -1.10
N HIS A 402 48.44 18.06 -0.15
CA HIS A 402 49.63 18.90 -0.36
C HIS A 402 50.96 18.16 -0.16
N GLY A 403 50.97 16.96 0.41
CA GLY A 403 52.18 16.15 0.59
C GLY A 403 52.97 15.93 -0.72
N PRO A 404 52.30 15.48 -1.80
CA PRO A 404 52.93 15.36 -3.12
C PRO A 404 53.49 16.67 -3.68
N VAL A 405 52.89 17.82 -3.34
CA VAL A 405 53.39 19.15 -3.75
C VAL A 405 54.72 19.44 -3.04
N TRP A 406 54.81 19.18 -1.73
CA TRP A 406 56.04 19.34 -0.96
C TRP A 406 57.15 18.40 -1.42
N GLU A 407 56.82 17.14 -1.72
CA GLU A 407 57.76 16.16 -2.28
C GLU A 407 58.29 16.59 -3.65
N ALA A 408 57.42 17.02 -4.55
CA ALA A 408 57.81 17.44 -5.89
C ALA A 408 58.72 18.68 -5.87
N LEU A 409 58.45 19.65 -4.98
CA LEU A 409 59.30 20.82 -4.75
C LEU A 409 60.59 20.52 -3.97
N GLY A 410 60.73 19.30 -3.41
CA GLY A 410 61.93 18.90 -2.67
C GLY A 410 61.99 19.45 -1.24
N MET A 411 60.85 19.71 -0.59
CA MET A 411 60.77 20.31 0.74
C MET A 411 61.00 19.33 1.91
N MET A 412 60.89 18.03 1.66
CA MET A 412 60.76 17.01 2.71
C MET A 412 62.09 16.60 3.37
N ASP A 413 63.23 16.84 2.72
CA ASP A 413 64.53 16.42 3.26
C ASP A 413 65.08 17.46 4.26
N PRO A 414 65.55 17.06 5.46
CA PRO A 414 66.09 18.01 6.44
C PRO A 414 67.39 18.70 5.97
N SER A 415 68.12 18.14 5.00
CA SER A 415 69.35 18.73 4.47
C SER A 415 69.07 19.81 3.42
N ILE A 416 69.48 21.05 3.71
CA ILE A 416 69.41 22.17 2.74
C ILE A 416 70.15 21.89 1.43
N GLU A 417 71.25 21.12 1.46
CA GLU A 417 71.99 20.74 0.25
C GLU A 417 71.16 19.82 -0.65
N ILE A 418 70.45 18.86 -0.05
CA ILE A 418 69.58 17.93 -0.77
C ILE A 418 68.35 18.68 -1.31
N ARG A 419 67.72 19.54 -0.49
CA ARG A 419 66.58 20.34 -0.95
C ARG A 419 66.94 21.29 -2.10
N ARG A 420 68.09 21.96 -2.05
CA ARG A 420 68.61 22.80 -3.16
C ARG A 420 68.82 22.00 -4.44
N LYS A 421 69.44 20.82 -4.36
CA LYS A 421 69.61 19.92 -5.51
C LYS A 421 68.26 19.48 -6.08
N ASN A 422 67.38 19.01 -5.21
CA ASN A 422 66.05 18.54 -5.57
C ASN A 422 65.18 19.63 -6.21
N PHE A 423 65.31 20.88 -5.76
CA PHE A 423 64.61 22.01 -6.34
C PHE A 423 65.23 22.45 -7.68
N ALA A 424 66.56 22.45 -7.80
CA ALA A 424 67.26 22.78 -9.05
C ALA A 424 66.92 21.82 -10.20
N GLU A 425 66.65 20.53 -9.91
CA GLU A 425 66.24 19.51 -10.88
C GLU A 425 65.00 19.92 -11.69
N LEU A 426 64.10 20.76 -11.14
CA LEU A 426 62.94 21.28 -11.87
C LEU A 426 63.33 22.14 -13.09
N SER A 427 64.49 22.80 -13.04
CA SER A 427 65.03 23.65 -14.11
C SER A 427 65.93 22.88 -15.10
N GLU A 428 66.23 21.61 -14.83
CA GLU A 428 67.09 20.80 -15.69
C GLU A 428 66.34 20.24 -16.90
N ALA A 429 67.00 20.23 -18.06
CA ALA A 429 66.52 19.61 -19.29
C ALA A 429 66.87 18.10 -19.34
N THR A 430 66.65 17.39 -18.23
CA THR A 430 66.90 15.95 -18.05
C THR A 430 65.58 15.16 -17.96
N PRO A 431 65.59 13.84 -18.24
CA PRO A 431 64.43 12.97 -17.99
C PRO A 431 63.91 13.04 -16.55
N GLU A 432 64.82 13.13 -15.59
CA GLU A 432 64.52 13.26 -14.15
C GLU A 432 63.81 14.59 -13.85
N GLY A 433 64.33 15.70 -14.39
CA GLY A 433 63.69 17.01 -14.30
C GLY A 433 62.32 17.07 -14.97
N ALA A 434 62.15 16.44 -16.14
CA ALA A 434 60.85 16.31 -16.79
C ALA A 434 59.86 15.50 -15.95
N ALA A 435 60.29 14.37 -15.38
CA ALA A 435 59.47 13.54 -14.50
C ALA A 435 59.06 14.29 -13.23
N ARG A 436 59.96 15.09 -12.65
CA ARG A 436 59.64 15.91 -11.47
C ARG A 436 58.65 17.03 -11.78
N ARG A 437 58.80 17.73 -12.91
CA ARG A 437 57.80 18.71 -13.37
C ARG A 437 56.43 18.07 -13.60
N ALA A 438 56.37 16.88 -14.19
CA ALA A 438 55.12 16.13 -14.36
C ALA A 438 54.48 15.74 -13.01
N ARG A 439 55.28 15.29 -12.03
CA ARG A 439 54.79 15.02 -10.67
C ARG A 439 54.28 16.29 -9.99
N PHE A 440 54.98 17.42 -10.14
CA PHE A 440 54.53 18.70 -9.59
C PHE A 440 53.20 19.15 -10.21
N GLN A 441 53.06 19.07 -11.54
CA GLN A 441 51.81 19.39 -12.23
C GLN A 441 50.65 18.51 -11.75
N ALA A 442 50.85 17.19 -11.70
CA ALA A 442 49.85 16.25 -11.21
C ALA A 442 49.50 16.49 -9.72
N ALA A 443 50.48 16.87 -8.90
CA ALA A 443 50.26 17.20 -7.50
C ALA A 443 49.41 18.48 -7.35
N ILE A 444 49.68 19.53 -8.13
CA ILE A 444 48.87 20.75 -8.15
C ILE A 444 47.44 20.43 -8.61
N GLU A 445 47.26 19.68 -9.69
CA GLU A 445 45.95 19.23 -10.15
C GLU A 445 45.21 18.41 -9.08
N GLY A 446 45.93 17.56 -8.33
CA GLY A 446 45.38 16.78 -7.22
C GLY A 446 44.84 17.62 -6.05
N THR A 447 45.24 18.89 -5.93
CA THR A 447 44.68 19.80 -4.91
C THR A 447 43.30 20.36 -5.29
N ALA A 448 42.80 20.07 -6.50
CA ALA A 448 41.47 20.51 -6.94
C ALA A 448 40.34 20.08 -6.00
N HIS A 449 40.47 18.94 -5.31
CA HIS A 449 39.53 18.48 -4.28
C HIS A 449 39.38 19.41 -3.08
N GLU A 450 40.36 20.29 -2.84
CA GLU A 450 40.26 21.34 -1.83
C GLU A 450 39.48 22.56 -2.35
N PHE A 451 39.81 23.01 -3.56
CA PHE A 451 39.39 24.31 -4.07
C PHE A 451 38.15 24.27 -4.97
N HIS A 452 37.74 23.07 -5.41
CA HIS A 452 36.60 22.86 -6.27
C HIS A 452 35.58 21.83 -5.73
N GLY A 453 35.43 21.75 -4.41
CA GLY A 453 34.63 20.75 -3.70
C GLY A 453 33.11 20.96 -3.71
N VAL A 454 32.46 21.31 -4.83
CA VAL A 454 31.00 21.51 -4.87
C VAL A 454 30.21 20.25 -4.46
N GLY A 455 30.73 19.07 -4.76
CA GLY A 455 30.13 17.79 -4.36
C GLY A 455 30.08 17.61 -2.84
N ILE A 456 31.19 17.82 -2.13
CA ILE A 456 31.21 17.67 -0.66
C ILE A 456 30.31 18.72 0.04
N GLU A 457 30.10 19.87 -0.60
CA GLU A 457 29.22 20.92 -0.10
C GLU A 457 27.73 20.56 -0.28
N MET A 458 27.36 19.99 -1.44
CA MET A 458 25.98 19.85 -1.90
C MET A 458 25.39 18.43 -1.78
N ASN A 459 26.20 17.35 -1.85
CA ASN A 459 25.76 15.93 -1.83
C ASN A 459 25.32 15.42 -0.45
N GLN A 460 24.66 16.24 0.35
CA GLN A 460 24.20 15.84 1.67
C GLN A 460 22.99 14.91 1.56
N ARG A 461 23.06 13.77 2.25
CA ARG A 461 22.05 12.71 2.22
C ARG A 461 21.53 12.46 3.63
N TYR A 462 20.23 12.61 3.80
CA TYR A 462 19.52 12.37 5.05
C TYR A 462 18.81 11.01 5.02
N GLU A 463 18.96 10.26 6.11
CA GLU A 463 18.30 8.98 6.35
C GLU A 463 17.78 8.98 7.79
N SER A 464 16.47 9.11 7.95
CA SER A 464 15.82 9.21 9.26
C SER A 464 14.33 8.88 9.15
N SER A 465 13.65 8.76 10.28
CA SER A 465 12.19 8.62 10.31
C SER A 465 11.43 9.85 9.79
N ALA A 466 12.12 10.99 9.60
CA ALA A 466 11.55 12.18 8.98
C ALA A 466 11.58 12.14 7.45
N VAL A 467 12.28 11.15 6.87
CA VAL A 467 12.32 10.89 5.43
C VAL A 467 11.38 9.73 5.11
N PHE A 468 10.35 9.99 4.32
CA PHE A 468 9.39 8.96 3.91
C PHE A 468 9.86 8.28 2.61
N LEU A 469 9.97 6.94 2.63
CA LEU A 469 10.58 6.15 1.55
C LEU A 469 9.72 4.98 1.07
N SER A 470 8.49 4.83 1.56
CA SER A 470 7.69 3.61 1.34
C SER A 470 7.33 3.35 -0.13
N ASP A 471 7.33 4.41 -0.95
CA ASP A 471 6.96 4.45 -2.36
C ASP A 471 8.16 4.74 -3.29
N GLU A 472 9.39 4.62 -2.76
CA GLU A 472 10.62 4.91 -3.49
C GLU A 472 11.47 3.68 -3.81
N LYS A 473 12.19 3.78 -4.94
CA LYS A 473 13.19 2.79 -5.40
C LYS A 473 14.46 2.86 -4.51
N PRO A 474 15.42 1.92 -4.65
CA PRO A 474 16.72 2.08 -4.02
C PRO A 474 17.36 3.43 -4.40
N ARG A 475 17.95 4.10 -3.40
CA ARG A 475 18.58 5.42 -3.58
C ARG A 475 19.68 5.36 -4.65
N PRO A 476 19.78 6.36 -5.55
CA PRO A 476 20.87 6.47 -6.51
C PRO A 476 22.26 6.44 -5.85
N SER A 477 23.26 5.90 -6.55
CA SER A 477 24.65 5.91 -6.11
C SER A 477 25.26 7.29 -6.27
N LEU A 478 26.11 7.71 -5.33
CA LEU A 478 26.88 8.94 -5.47
C LEU A 478 27.71 8.94 -6.78
N PRO A 479 28.08 10.12 -7.31
CA PRO A 479 28.95 10.25 -8.48
C PRO A 479 30.31 9.56 -8.27
N ALA A 480 31.05 9.40 -9.37
CA ALA A 480 32.37 8.76 -9.32
C ALA A 480 33.33 9.54 -8.41
N ASP A 481 33.23 10.87 -8.41
CA ASP A 481 33.93 11.73 -7.47
C ASP A 481 32.93 12.58 -6.66
N PRO A 482 32.46 12.09 -5.50
CA PRO A 482 31.45 12.79 -4.71
C PRO A 482 31.94 14.08 -4.05
N VAL A 483 33.24 14.38 -4.13
CA VAL A 483 33.82 15.63 -3.63
C VAL A 483 33.75 16.70 -4.70
N LEU A 484 34.10 16.37 -5.94
CA LEU A 484 34.10 17.33 -7.05
C LEU A 484 32.74 17.42 -7.76
N GLU A 485 31.97 16.34 -7.83
CA GLU A 485 30.75 16.27 -8.64
C GLU A 485 29.49 16.35 -7.76
N HIS A 486 28.52 17.18 -8.15
CA HIS A 486 27.23 17.29 -7.48
C HIS A 486 26.18 16.40 -8.16
N GLU A 487 25.49 15.57 -7.39
CA GLU A 487 24.38 14.74 -7.85
C GLU A 487 23.05 15.46 -7.67
N VAL A 488 22.49 15.91 -8.79
CA VAL A 488 21.18 16.58 -8.80
C VAL A 488 20.08 15.53 -8.87
N THR A 489 19.30 15.40 -7.79
CA THR A 489 18.21 14.41 -7.67
C THR A 489 17.07 14.95 -6.81
N THR A 490 15.84 14.50 -7.09
CA THR A 490 14.64 14.76 -6.27
C THR A 490 14.34 13.62 -5.29
N TYR A 491 15.20 12.60 -5.19
CA TYR A 491 15.03 11.47 -4.28
C TYR A 491 14.90 11.94 -2.81
N PRO A 492 13.95 11.40 -2.01
CA PRO A 492 13.72 11.89 -0.65
C PRO A 492 14.97 11.83 0.24
N GLY A 493 15.14 12.88 1.05
CA GLY A 493 16.33 13.05 1.88
C GLY A 493 17.54 13.59 1.13
N SER A 494 17.42 14.00 -0.13
CA SER A 494 18.42 14.79 -0.86
C SER A 494 18.07 16.28 -0.83
N ARG A 495 19.01 17.16 -1.19
CA ARG A 495 18.72 18.59 -1.39
C ARG A 495 17.79 18.79 -2.58
N LEU A 496 16.88 19.78 -2.49
CA LEU A 496 16.02 20.16 -3.61
C LEU A 496 16.88 20.70 -4.77
N PRO A 497 16.75 20.15 -6.00
CA PRO A 497 17.46 20.67 -7.16
C PRO A 497 17.16 22.15 -7.41
N HIS A 498 18.22 22.96 -7.51
CA HIS A 498 18.12 24.31 -8.05
C HIS A 498 17.64 24.27 -9.51
N ALA A 499 16.73 25.16 -9.88
CA ALA A 499 16.43 25.50 -11.27
C ALA A 499 15.91 26.95 -11.33
N TRP A 500 16.29 27.68 -12.37
CA TRP A 500 15.79 29.03 -12.63
C TRP A 500 14.42 28.99 -13.31
N LEU A 501 13.44 29.62 -12.68
CA LEU A 501 12.06 29.74 -13.12
C LEU A 501 11.73 31.19 -13.47
N ASN A 502 10.73 31.38 -14.31
CA ASN A 502 10.19 32.68 -14.69
C ASN A 502 8.68 32.72 -14.48
N THR A 503 8.06 33.87 -14.71
CA THR A 503 6.61 33.99 -14.87
C THR A 503 6.25 34.08 -16.35
N LYS A 504 4.96 33.89 -16.68
CA LYS A 504 4.40 33.95 -18.05
C LYS A 504 4.86 35.16 -18.88
N VAL A 505 5.08 36.30 -18.23
CA VAL A 505 5.78 37.45 -18.82
C VAL A 505 7.15 37.52 -18.14
N PRO A 506 8.27 37.50 -18.90
CA PRO A 506 9.60 37.50 -18.30
C PRO A 506 9.80 38.68 -17.34
N GLY A 507 10.10 38.36 -16.09
CA GLY A 507 10.32 39.32 -15.01
C GLY A 507 11.54 38.95 -14.16
N LYS A 508 11.45 39.15 -12.84
CA LYS A 508 12.46 38.63 -11.89
C LYS A 508 12.49 37.10 -11.99
N GLN A 509 13.67 36.49 -12.08
CA GLN A 509 13.83 35.04 -12.01
C GLN A 509 13.69 34.54 -10.57
N PHE A 510 13.19 33.31 -10.42
CA PHE A 510 13.00 32.64 -9.14
C PHE A 510 13.76 31.32 -9.15
N SER A 511 14.44 30.97 -8.07
CA SER A 511 14.93 29.61 -7.89
C SER A 511 13.81 28.71 -7.36
N THR A 512 13.82 27.43 -7.72
CA THR A 512 13.07 26.38 -6.99
C THR A 512 13.33 26.39 -5.48
N ILE A 513 14.53 26.77 -5.05
CA ILE A 513 14.90 26.94 -3.63
C ILE A 513 14.17 28.14 -3.02
N ASP A 514 13.93 29.22 -3.77
CA ASP A 514 13.15 30.37 -3.27
C ASP A 514 11.68 30.02 -3.02
N LEU A 515 11.17 29.01 -3.74
CA LEU A 515 9.80 28.52 -3.57
C LEU A 515 9.68 27.61 -2.34
N ALA A 516 10.73 26.86 -2.02
CA ALA A 516 10.75 25.85 -0.97
C ALA A 516 11.62 26.30 0.21
N GLY A 517 11.00 26.71 1.32
CA GLY A 517 11.74 27.20 2.48
C GLY A 517 10.86 27.98 3.46
N GLN A 518 11.48 28.90 4.19
CA GLN A 518 10.86 29.83 5.15
C GLN A 518 10.12 29.13 6.29
N GLY A 519 10.56 27.93 6.64
CA GLY A 519 9.90 27.08 7.63
C GLY A 519 8.50 26.61 7.23
N LYS A 520 8.21 26.53 5.93
CA LYS A 520 6.98 25.99 5.39
C LYS A 520 7.28 24.71 4.62
N PHE A 521 6.35 23.77 4.64
CA PHE A 521 6.42 22.67 3.68
C PHE A 521 6.07 23.19 2.29
N CYS A 522 6.65 22.61 1.25
CA CYS A 522 6.39 23.03 -0.12
C CYS A 522 6.10 21.82 -1.00
N LEU A 523 5.09 21.94 -1.85
CA LEU A 523 4.78 21.00 -2.91
C LEU A 523 4.95 21.69 -4.27
N LEU A 524 5.83 21.13 -5.10
CA LEU A 524 6.00 21.54 -6.49
C LEU A 524 5.29 20.54 -7.41
N THR A 525 4.43 21.01 -8.31
CA THR A 525 3.66 20.18 -9.25
C THR A 525 3.78 20.67 -10.69
N GLY A 526 3.37 19.87 -11.67
CA GLY A 526 3.35 20.25 -13.09
C GLY A 526 1.97 20.66 -13.63
N ILE A 527 1.88 20.80 -14.95
CA ILE A 527 0.62 20.92 -15.69
C ILE A 527 -0.30 19.73 -15.33
N GLY A 528 -1.56 20.00 -14.96
CA GLY A 528 -2.51 18.98 -14.49
C GLY A 528 -2.46 18.72 -12.97
N GLY A 529 -1.57 19.42 -12.25
CA GLY A 529 -1.40 19.32 -10.80
C GLY A 529 -2.49 19.93 -9.91
N GLU A 530 -3.59 20.41 -10.48
CA GLU A 530 -4.61 21.17 -9.74
C GLU A 530 -5.24 20.35 -8.59
N ARG A 531 -5.34 19.04 -8.75
CA ARG A 531 -5.81 18.16 -7.68
C ARG A 531 -4.85 18.11 -6.50
N TRP A 532 -3.55 18.18 -6.76
CA TRP A 532 -2.56 18.22 -5.71
C TRP A 532 -2.61 19.55 -4.95
N LYS A 533 -2.90 20.68 -5.63
CA LYS A 533 -3.21 21.96 -4.97
C LYS A 533 -4.40 21.82 -4.02
N ASN A 534 -5.50 21.26 -4.51
CA ASN A 534 -6.72 21.06 -3.72
C ASN A 534 -6.53 20.07 -2.55
N ALA A 535 -5.85 18.95 -2.77
CA ALA A 535 -5.56 17.97 -1.73
C ALA A 535 -4.67 18.58 -0.64
N THR A 536 -3.65 19.32 -1.04
CA THR A 536 -2.75 19.99 -0.11
C THR A 536 -3.46 21.06 0.70
N ALA A 537 -4.38 21.83 0.09
CA ALA A 537 -5.20 22.79 0.82
C ALA A 537 -6.02 22.11 1.95
N LYS A 538 -6.62 20.95 1.66
CA LYS A 538 -7.35 20.16 2.67
C LYS A 538 -6.43 19.62 3.77
N VAL A 539 -5.24 19.14 3.41
CA VAL A 539 -4.26 18.64 4.40
C VAL A 539 -3.74 19.78 5.28
N ALA A 540 -3.42 20.91 4.68
CA ALA A 540 -3.00 22.12 5.38
C ALA A 540 -4.06 22.56 6.40
N GLU A 541 -5.34 22.58 5.99
CA GLU A 541 -6.47 22.88 6.87
C GLU A 541 -6.64 21.84 7.99
N ALA A 542 -6.67 20.55 7.65
CA ALA A 542 -6.89 19.47 8.60
C ALA A 542 -5.77 19.34 9.65
N MET A 543 -4.52 19.58 9.25
CA MET A 543 -3.35 19.45 10.13
C MET A 543 -2.92 20.78 10.75
N GLY A 544 -3.53 21.92 10.37
CA GLY A 544 -3.09 23.25 10.81
C GLY A 544 -1.65 23.58 10.38
N LEU A 545 -1.21 23.02 9.25
CA LEU A 545 0.12 23.22 8.69
C LEU A 545 0.09 24.21 7.54
N GLU A 546 1.15 24.99 7.39
CA GLU A 546 1.31 25.87 6.24
C GLU A 546 2.10 25.11 5.18
N ILE A 547 1.48 24.91 4.01
CA ILE A 547 2.07 24.20 2.88
C ILE A 547 1.94 25.08 1.64
N ASN A 548 3.06 25.55 1.12
CA ASN A 548 3.11 26.27 -0.14
C ASN A 548 2.92 25.30 -1.30
N VAL A 549 2.11 25.65 -2.30
CA VAL A 549 1.94 24.82 -3.49
C VAL A 549 2.12 25.66 -4.74
N TYR A 550 3.02 25.24 -5.61
CA TYR A 550 3.32 25.93 -6.85
C TYR A 550 3.28 24.94 -8.02
N SER A 551 2.60 25.31 -9.11
CA SER A 551 2.69 24.60 -10.37
C SER A 551 3.74 25.22 -11.30
N ILE A 552 4.59 24.37 -11.87
CA ILE A 552 5.68 24.74 -12.77
C ILE A 552 5.42 24.13 -14.15
N GLY A 553 5.37 24.96 -15.19
CA GLY A 553 5.13 24.54 -16.57
C GLY A 553 4.44 25.62 -17.39
N TRP A 554 4.15 25.32 -18.66
CA TRP A 554 3.52 26.27 -19.58
C TRP A 554 2.19 26.83 -19.02
N GLY A 555 2.12 28.16 -18.86
CA GLY A 555 0.92 28.84 -18.35
C GLY A 555 0.54 28.50 -16.89
N GLN A 556 1.49 27.98 -16.10
CA GLN A 556 1.32 27.67 -14.67
C GLN A 556 1.75 28.86 -13.78
N ASP A 557 1.81 28.65 -12.46
CA ASP A 557 2.25 29.69 -11.50
C ASP A 557 3.66 30.19 -11.84
N TYR A 558 4.54 29.25 -12.23
CA TYR A 558 5.88 29.53 -12.75
C TYR A 558 6.14 28.77 -14.06
N GLU A 559 6.97 29.34 -14.92
CA GLU A 559 7.39 28.75 -16.18
C GLU A 559 8.87 28.38 -16.15
N ASP A 560 9.17 27.14 -16.50
CA ASP A 560 10.53 26.63 -16.68
C ASP A 560 10.99 26.81 -18.13
N VAL A 561 11.39 28.03 -18.46
CA VAL A 561 11.72 28.43 -19.85
C VAL A 561 13.01 27.81 -20.38
N TYR A 562 13.91 27.37 -19.49
CA TYR A 562 15.14 26.65 -19.84
C TYR A 562 14.98 25.12 -19.79
N PHE A 563 13.80 24.64 -19.37
CA PHE A 563 13.47 23.24 -19.18
C PHE A 563 14.39 22.53 -18.16
N ASP A 564 14.99 23.28 -17.23
CA ASP A 564 15.89 22.74 -16.23
C ASP A 564 15.14 21.96 -15.17
N TRP A 565 14.05 22.51 -14.65
CA TRP A 565 13.19 21.79 -13.71
C TRP A 565 12.59 20.55 -14.38
N ALA A 566 12.16 20.65 -15.63
CA ALA A 566 11.63 19.53 -16.39
C ALA A 566 12.63 18.38 -16.58
N ARG A 567 13.93 18.69 -16.75
CA ARG A 567 15.00 17.69 -16.83
C ARG A 567 15.38 17.09 -15.48
N ARG A 568 15.31 17.90 -14.41
CA ARG A 568 15.79 17.55 -13.06
C ARG A 568 14.73 16.87 -12.20
N ARG A 569 13.43 17.10 -12.47
CA ARG A 569 12.34 16.46 -11.72
C ARG A 569 12.24 14.99 -12.11
N GLU A 570 12.41 14.09 -11.14
CA GLU A 570 12.31 12.64 -11.38
C GLU A 570 10.86 12.13 -11.30
N VAL A 571 9.89 13.05 -11.29
CA VAL A 571 8.45 12.77 -11.18
C VAL A 571 7.69 13.49 -12.31
N GLY A 572 6.84 12.74 -13.02
CA GLY A 572 6.04 13.24 -14.14
C GLY A 572 4.97 14.28 -13.75
N GLU A 573 4.41 14.97 -14.75
CA GLU A 573 3.50 16.13 -14.59
C GLU A 573 2.23 15.85 -13.76
N SER A 574 1.74 14.60 -13.77
CA SER A 574 0.51 14.18 -13.08
C SER A 574 0.74 13.47 -11.73
N GLY A 575 1.98 13.21 -11.32
CA GLY A 575 2.29 12.22 -10.28
C GLY A 575 2.25 10.77 -10.79
N LYS A 576 2.84 9.82 -10.04
CA LYS A 576 2.95 8.40 -10.38
C LYS A 576 1.54 7.79 -10.57
N MET A 577 1.15 7.45 -11.80
CA MET A 577 -0.12 6.77 -12.09
C MET A 577 -0.09 5.27 -11.81
N LEU A 578 1.10 4.68 -11.73
CA LEU A 578 1.33 3.25 -11.52
C LEU A 578 2.39 3.07 -10.44
N TYR A 579 2.07 2.34 -9.38
CA TYR A 579 3.00 2.03 -8.30
C TYR A 579 2.65 0.70 -7.64
N SER A 580 3.62 0.08 -6.97
CA SER A 580 3.39 -1.12 -6.17
C SER A 580 3.18 -0.74 -4.72
N GLN A 581 2.25 -1.41 -4.03
CA GLN A 581 2.04 -1.27 -2.59
C GLN A 581 2.02 -2.67 -1.98
N GLY A 582 3.13 -3.09 -1.36
CA GLY A 582 3.31 -4.47 -0.91
C GLY A 582 3.23 -5.46 -2.07
N ASN A 583 2.30 -6.42 -1.98
CA ASN A 583 2.07 -7.44 -3.00
C ASN A 583 1.06 -7.00 -4.08
N ARG A 584 0.70 -5.72 -4.17
CA ARG A 584 -0.34 -5.24 -5.10
C ARG A 584 0.20 -4.23 -6.09
N LEU A 585 -0.37 -4.24 -7.29
CA LEU A 585 -0.18 -3.22 -8.29
C LEU A 585 -1.35 -2.24 -8.23
N VAL A 586 -1.04 -0.94 -8.09
CA VAL A 586 -2.02 0.13 -7.98
C VAL A 586 -1.94 1.02 -9.21
N TYR A 587 -3.09 1.25 -9.84
CA TYR A 587 -3.27 2.31 -10.82
C TYR A 587 -4.13 3.42 -10.20
N ARG A 588 -3.67 4.67 -10.32
CA ARG A 588 -4.41 5.83 -9.84
C ARG A 588 -4.41 6.93 -10.89
N TYR A 589 -5.61 7.32 -11.31
CA TYR A 589 -5.83 8.44 -12.21
C TYR A 589 -7.24 8.94 -11.98
N ASP A 590 -7.46 10.26 -12.01
CA ASP A 590 -8.83 10.71 -11.74
C ASP A 590 -9.14 10.92 -10.26
N SER A 591 -10.38 10.56 -9.98
CA SER A 591 -10.93 10.01 -8.75
C SER A 591 -10.80 8.49 -8.70
N GLU A 592 -10.40 7.80 -9.78
CA GLU A 592 -10.34 6.33 -9.82
C GLU A 592 -9.04 5.80 -9.22
N GLU A 593 -9.19 4.81 -8.33
CA GLU A 593 -8.09 3.98 -7.86
C GLU A 593 -8.43 2.50 -8.12
N VAL A 594 -7.50 1.79 -8.76
CA VAL A 594 -7.64 0.38 -9.14
C VAL A 594 -6.56 -0.43 -8.44
N TRP A 595 -6.97 -1.48 -7.71
CA TRP A 595 -6.07 -2.43 -7.06
C TRP A 595 -6.10 -3.76 -7.81
N ILE A 596 -4.91 -4.27 -8.12
CA ILE A 596 -4.71 -5.60 -8.69
C ILE A 596 -3.80 -6.36 -7.73
N GLU A 597 -4.33 -7.42 -7.13
CA GLU A 597 -3.60 -8.17 -6.11
C GLU A 597 -3.78 -9.68 -6.29
N PRO A 598 -2.79 -10.49 -5.90
CA PRO A 598 -2.94 -11.93 -5.89
C PRO A 598 -3.99 -12.33 -4.86
N TRP A 599 -4.91 -13.21 -5.24
CA TRP A 599 -5.90 -13.76 -4.34
C TRP A 599 -6.04 -15.26 -4.58
N GLY A 600 -5.06 -16.00 -4.06
CA GLY A 600 -4.96 -17.44 -4.19
C GLY A 600 -4.05 -17.84 -5.36
N PRO A 601 -3.76 -19.14 -5.51
CA PRO A 601 -2.87 -19.61 -6.57
C PRO A 601 -3.44 -19.28 -7.95
N ASN A 602 -2.63 -18.66 -8.81
CA ASN A 602 -2.95 -18.41 -10.22
C ASN A 602 -4.18 -17.53 -10.44
N ALA A 603 -4.49 -16.67 -9.46
CA ALA A 603 -5.64 -15.81 -9.49
C ALA A 603 -5.32 -14.36 -9.06
N LEU A 604 -6.09 -13.43 -9.59
CA LEU A 604 -6.02 -12.01 -9.24
C LEU A 604 -7.39 -11.54 -8.78
N ARG A 605 -7.43 -10.73 -7.72
CA ARG A 605 -8.59 -9.92 -7.35
C ARG A 605 -8.35 -8.51 -7.88
N ILE A 606 -9.34 -7.99 -8.60
CA ILE A 606 -9.30 -6.64 -9.17
C ILE A 606 -10.43 -5.86 -8.54
N ARG A 607 -10.07 -4.73 -7.93
CA ARG A 607 -11.02 -3.80 -7.36
C ARG A 607 -10.81 -2.42 -7.97
N SER A 608 -11.86 -1.63 -8.08
CA SER A 608 -11.79 -0.22 -8.47
C SER A 608 -12.82 0.60 -7.72
N THR A 609 -12.50 1.84 -7.37
CA THR A 609 -13.48 2.79 -6.82
C THR A 609 -13.17 4.22 -7.25
N LYS A 610 -14.21 5.06 -7.30
CA LYS A 610 -14.08 6.53 -7.41
C LYS A 610 -14.35 7.26 -6.08
N GLU A 611 -14.59 6.49 -5.01
CA GLU A 611 -14.83 7.04 -3.68
C GLU A 611 -13.54 7.49 -3.00
N SER A 612 -13.67 8.39 -2.02
CA SER A 612 -12.53 8.95 -1.28
C SER A 612 -11.75 7.93 -0.45
N GLN A 613 -12.35 6.77 -0.18
CA GLN A 613 -11.77 5.68 0.57
C GLN A 613 -12.08 4.37 -0.13
N TYR A 614 -11.12 3.45 -0.10
CA TYR A 614 -11.39 2.08 -0.49
C TYR A 614 -12.41 1.44 0.47
N PRO A 615 -13.26 0.52 -0.01
CA PRO A 615 -14.11 -0.29 0.84
C PRO A 615 -13.30 -0.96 1.94
N ASN A 616 -13.98 -1.23 3.06
CA ASN A 616 -13.39 -1.93 4.20
C ASN A 616 -12.61 -3.17 3.69
N PRO A 617 -11.31 -3.32 3.99
CA PRO A 617 -10.52 -4.48 3.59
C PRO A 617 -11.14 -5.82 4.02
N ASP A 618 -11.93 -5.82 5.10
CA ASP A 618 -12.65 -6.99 5.63
C ASP A 618 -13.97 -7.28 4.87
N GLU A 619 -14.41 -6.41 3.96
CA GLU A 619 -15.56 -6.65 3.10
C GLU A 619 -15.15 -7.56 1.92
N LEU A 620 -15.22 -8.87 2.19
CA LEU A 620 -14.81 -9.91 1.25
C LEU A 620 -15.95 -10.45 0.38
N TRP A 621 -17.19 -10.17 0.75
CA TRP A 621 -18.39 -10.74 0.12
C TRP A 621 -18.34 -12.27 0.10
N ALA A 622 -18.20 -12.90 -1.07
CA ALA A 622 -18.12 -14.35 -1.22
C ALA A 622 -16.72 -14.91 -0.93
N LEU A 623 -15.67 -14.08 -1.07
CA LEU A 623 -14.29 -14.48 -0.86
C LEU A 623 -13.99 -14.71 0.63
N GLN A 624 -12.98 -15.53 0.89
CA GLN A 624 -12.45 -15.79 2.22
C GLN A 624 -11.05 -15.19 2.39
N HIS A 625 -10.65 -14.95 3.64
CA HIS A 625 -9.26 -14.63 3.94
C HIS A 625 -8.40 -15.84 3.59
N ILE A 626 -7.45 -15.62 2.70
CA ILE A 626 -6.50 -16.63 2.26
C ILE A 626 -5.09 -16.11 2.47
N LYS A 627 -4.13 -17.04 2.55
CA LYS A 627 -2.73 -16.67 2.62
C LYS A 627 -2.33 -15.99 1.31
N SER A 628 -1.80 -14.77 1.43
CA SER A 628 -1.28 -14.01 0.31
C SER A 628 -0.12 -14.75 -0.37
N SER A 629 -0.09 -14.75 -1.71
CA SER A 629 1.09 -15.13 -2.48
C SER A 629 1.93 -13.90 -2.82
N ASP A 630 3.22 -14.12 -3.07
CA ASP A 630 4.16 -13.08 -3.49
C ASP A 630 4.18 -13.00 -5.02
N PRO A 631 3.62 -11.94 -5.63
CA PRO A 631 3.59 -11.81 -7.08
C PRO A 631 4.85 -11.13 -7.59
N ILE A 632 5.11 -11.28 -8.88
CA ILE A 632 6.15 -10.52 -9.58
C ILE A 632 5.49 -9.26 -10.16
N ILE A 633 5.88 -8.09 -9.66
CA ILE A 633 5.41 -6.79 -10.15
C ILE A 633 6.55 -6.12 -10.94
N SER A 634 6.26 -5.68 -12.16
CA SER A 634 7.16 -4.85 -12.98
C SER A 634 6.45 -3.57 -13.37
N ILE A 635 7.09 -2.42 -13.20
CA ILE A 635 6.55 -1.10 -13.53
C ILE A 635 7.51 -0.41 -14.48
N GLU A 636 7.01 -0.11 -15.68
CA GLU A 636 7.71 0.60 -16.75
C GLU A 636 7.06 1.97 -16.98
N GLU A 637 7.62 2.78 -17.89
CA GLU A 637 7.13 4.16 -18.11
C GLU A 637 5.69 4.21 -18.61
N LYS A 638 5.31 3.26 -19.49
CA LYS A 638 4.02 3.27 -20.19
C LYS A 638 3.06 2.17 -19.75
N GLU A 639 3.54 1.18 -19.02
CA GLU A 639 2.74 0.05 -18.55
C GLU A 639 3.31 -0.52 -17.24
N ALA A 640 2.48 -1.24 -16.50
CA ALA A 640 2.91 -2.07 -15.40
C ALA A 640 2.28 -3.46 -15.52
N SER A 641 2.89 -4.45 -14.89
CA SER A 641 2.36 -5.80 -14.87
C SER A 641 2.52 -6.48 -13.52
N ILE A 642 1.60 -7.38 -13.21
CA ILE A 642 1.60 -8.23 -12.03
C ILE A 642 1.39 -9.68 -12.45
N THR A 643 2.27 -10.57 -11.99
CA THR A 643 2.21 -12.01 -12.29
C THR A 643 2.09 -12.80 -11.01
N ASN A 644 1.09 -13.68 -10.93
CA ASN A 644 0.88 -14.60 -9.83
C ASN A 644 0.76 -16.02 -10.39
N GLY A 645 1.85 -16.78 -10.37
CA GLY A 645 1.91 -18.10 -11.00
C GLY A 645 1.59 -18.03 -12.50
N PHE A 646 0.50 -18.66 -12.93
CA PHE A 646 0.08 -18.79 -14.32
C PHE A 646 -0.82 -17.66 -14.83
N ILE A 647 -1.17 -16.68 -13.99
CA ILE A 647 -1.94 -15.51 -14.42
C ILE A 647 -1.04 -14.26 -14.38
N ARG A 648 -1.13 -13.45 -15.44
CA ARG A 648 -0.48 -12.15 -15.52
C ARG A 648 -1.49 -11.11 -15.93
N SER A 649 -1.50 -9.96 -15.28
CA SER A 649 -2.23 -8.78 -15.73
C SER A 649 -1.26 -7.67 -16.10
N THR A 650 -1.56 -6.96 -17.18
CA THR A 650 -0.91 -5.69 -17.55
C THR A 650 -1.91 -4.55 -17.38
N VAL A 651 -1.41 -3.38 -17.03
CA VAL A 651 -2.15 -2.11 -16.95
C VAL A 651 -1.39 -1.04 -17.70
N THR A 652 -2.04 -0.36 -18.63
CA THR A 652 -1.41 0.75 -19.35
C THR A 652 -1.33 1.99 -18.46
N SER A 653 -0.50 2.96 -18.82
CA SER A 653 -0.45 4.28 -18.18
C SER A 653 -1.79 5.03 -18.25
N ARG A 654 -2.72 4.61 -19.11
CA ARG A 654 -4.11 5.12 -19.17
C ARG A 654 -5.13 4.20 -18.52
N GLY A 655 -4.67 3.20 -17.78
CA GLY A 655 -5.51 2.37 -16.91
C GLY A 655 -6.25 1.24 -17.60
N LYS A 656 -5.94 0.88 -18.85
CA LYS A 656 -6.56 -0.26 -19.52
C LYS A 656 -5.91 -1.56 -19.05
N LEU A 657 -6.72 -2.52 -18.62
CA LEU A 657 -6.29 -3.84 -18.15
C LEU A 657 -6.41 -4.92 -19.20
N ILE A 658 -5.38 -5.78 -19.26
CA ILE A 658 -5.39 -7.03 -20.02
C ILE A 658 -4.88 -8.16 -19.12
N ILE A 659 -5.54 -9.30 -19.15
CA ILE A 659 -5.23 -10.48 -18.34
C ILE A 659 -4.84 -11.62 -19.28
N TYR A 660 -3.73 -12.29 -18.97
CA TYR A 660 -3.12 -13.35 -19.76
C TYR A 660 -2.92 -14.60 -18.90
N ASN A 661 -2.84 -15.76 -19.57
CA ASN A 661 -2.24 -16.95 -18.98
C ASN A 661 -0.70 -16.95 -19.12
N SER A 662 -0.04 -17.97 -18.56
CA SER A 662 1.41 -18.17 -18.61
C SER A 662 1.99 -18.28 -20.03
N GLN A 663 1.17 -18.66 -21.01
CA GLN A 663 1.56 -18.80 -22.42
C GLN A 663 1.38 -17.50 -23.21
N GLY A 664 0.94 -16.41 -22.57
CA GLY A 664 0.68 -15.12 -23.22
C GLY A 664 -0.65 -15.05 -23.98
N LYS A 665 -1.55 -16.04 -23.83
CA LYS A 665 -2.91 -15.98 -24.37
C LYS A 665 -3.75 -15.00 -23.54
N ILE A 666 -4.36 -14.02 -24.20
CA ILE A 666 -5.30 -13.08 -23.57
C ILE A 666 -6.51 -13.85 -23.07
N LEU A 667 -6.78 -13.83 -21.78
CA LEU A 667 -7.97 -14.40 -21.15
C LEU A 667 -9.11 -13.38 -21.17
N LEU A 668 -8.83 -12.18 -20.64
CA LEU A 668 -9.76 -11.04 -20.59
C LEU A 668 -9.03 -9.76 -21.02
N GLU A 669 -9.74 -8.88 -21.71
CA GLU A 669 -9.26 -7.55 -22.07
C GLU A 669 -10.40 -6.57 -21.84
N GLU A 670 -10.11 -5.46 -21.21
CA GLU A 670 -11.08 -4.39 -21.04
C GLU A 670 -11.55 -3.79 -22.36
N TYR A 671 -12.87 -3.61 -22.50
CA TYR A 671 -13.47 -2.92 -23.63
C TYR A 671 -13.42 -1.41 -23.37
N ALA A 672 -12.35 -0.77 -23.84
CA ALA A 672 -12.22 0.68 -23.84
C ALA A 672 -12.34 1.23 -25.27
N ARG A 673 -13.18 2.25 -25.49
CA ARG A 673 -13.38 2.90 -26.79
C ARG A 673 -13.40 4.41 -26.61
N HIS A 674 -12.25 4.97 -26.28
CA HIS A 674 -12.05 6.40 -26.05
C HIS A 674 -10.72 6.87 -26.62
N ARG A 675 -10.50 8.19 -26.64
CA ARG A 675 -9.28 8.82 -27.16
C ARG A 675 -8.24 9.19 -26.08
N LEU A 676 -8.38 8.66 -24.86
CA LEU A 676 -7.41 8.89 -23.77
C LEU A 676 -6.02 8.28 -24.08
N ASP A 677 -6.01 7.18 -24.84
CA ASP A 677 -4.81 6.58 -25.40
C ASP A 677 -4.97 6.47 -26.92
N VAL A 678 -4.40 7.42 -27.66
CA VAL A 678 -4.46 7.43 -29.13
C VAL A 678 -3.56 6.38 -29.76
N SER A 679 -2.70 5.72 -28.98
CA SER A 679 -1.84 4.63 -29.43
C SER A 679 -2.48 3.25 -29.25
N ASP A 680 -3.58 3.15 -28.50
CA ASP A 680 -4.36 1.91 -28.41
C ASP A 680 -4.95 1.58 -29.79
N PRO A 681 -4.72 0.36 -30.33
CA PRO A 681 -5.24 -0.04 -31.64
C PRO A 681 -6.77 -0.04 -31.72
N LYS A 682 -7.47 -0.01 -30.58
CA LYS A 682 -8.93 0.06 -30.45
C LYS A 682 -9.42 1.45 -30.02
N CYS A 683 -8.57 2.48 -30.09
CA CYS A 683 -8.95 3.88 -29.88
C CYS A 683 -10.17 4.24 -30.74
N SER A 684 -11.15 4.94 -30.15
CA SER A 684 -12.38 5.33 -30.82
C SER A 684 -12.97 6.61 -30.23
N ALA A 685 -13.71 7.37 -31.04
CA ALA A 685 -14.35 8.61 -30.64
C ALA A 685 -15.70 8.42 -29.91
N ILE A 686 -16.22 7.19 -29.80
CA ILE A 686 -17.51 6.91 -29.14
C ILE A 686 -17.48 7.12 -27.62
N ASN A 687 -16.27 7.20 -27.04
CA ASN A 687 -16.00 7.57 -25.65
C ASN A 687 -16.63 6.66 -24.59
N ILE A 688 -16.48 5.35 -24.74
CA ILE A 688 -16.94 4.33 -23.78
C ILE A 688 -15.78 3.91 -22.88
N GLU A 689 -16.00 3.97 -21.56
CA GLU A 689 -15.10 3.46 -20.53
C GLU A 689 -15.31 1.96 -20.30
N ALA A 690 -14.23 1.24 -19.97
CA ALA A 690 -14.33 -0.16 -19.57
C ALA A 690 -14.93 -0.30 -18.16
N ARG A 691 -14.53 0.57 -17.24
CA ARG A 691 -14.99 0.65 -15.84
C ARG A 691 -15.81 1.93 -15.64
N GLU A 692 -17.06 1.91 -16.07
CA GLU A 692 -17.92 3.09 -16.01
C GLU A 692 -18.64 3.17 -14.67
N PHE A 693 -18.35 4.22 -13.89
CA PHE A 693 -19.04 4.56 -12.65
C PHE A 693 -20.01 5.72 -12.92
N LYS A 694 -21.28 5.41 -13.20
CA LYS A 694 -22.32 6.42 -13.40
C LYS A 694 -23.00 6.75 -12.06
N PRO A 695 -22.91 7.98 -11.54
CA PRO A 695 -23.44 8.30 -10.22
C PRO A 695 -24.97 8.13 -10.18
N ASN A 696 -25.48 7.49 -9.12
CA ASN A 696 -26.91 7.42 -8.90
C ASN A 696 -27.44 8.77 -8.37
N PRO A 697 -28.58 9.28 -8.88
CA PRO A 697 -29.12 10.56 -8.45
C PRO A 697 -29.56 10.55 -6.98
N GLY A 698 -29.59 11.73 -6.34
CA GLY A 698 -30.16 11.89 -4.99
C GLY A 698 -29.15 11.93 -3.83
N GLY A 699 -27.86 12.18 -4.09
CA GLY A 699 -26.85 12.33 -3.04
C GLY A 699 -26.32 11.02 -2.44
N SER A 700 -26.55 9.89 -3.12
CA SER A 700 -25.97 8.59 -2.76
C SER A 700 -24.49 8.52 -3.14
N SER A 701 -23.65 7.92 -2.30
CA SER A 701 -22.24 7.57 -2.60
C SER A 701 -22.12 6.29 -3.45
N THR A 702 -23.16 5.94 -4.21
CA THR A 702 -23.20 4.72 -5.03
C THR A 702 -23.36 5.07 -6.50
N HIS A 703 -22.89 4.17 -7.34
CA HIS A 703 -22.93 4.27 -8.79
C HIS A 703 -23.73 3.11 -9.39
N HIS A 704 -24.36 3.36 -10.52
CA HIS A 704 -24.58 2.32 -11.52
C HIS A 704 -23.24 2.04 -12.18
N LEU A 705 -22.64 0.93 -11.79
CA LEU A 705 -21.36 0.45 -12.31
C LEU A 705 -21.60 -0.42 -13.54
N THR A 706 -20.85 -0.17 -14.62
CA THR A 706 -20.75 -1.09 -15.77
C THR A 706 -19.29 -1.45 -16.01
N MET A 707 -18.97 -2.74 -15.89
CA MET A 707 -17.68 -3.32 -16.27
C MET A 707 -17.79 -3.98 -17.65
N ARG A 708 -16.89 -3.67 -18.58
CA ARG A 708 -16.95 -4.16 -19.96
C ARG A 708 -15.66 -4.88 -20.37
N PHE A 709 -15.84 -6.03 -21.01
CA PHE A 709 -14.76 -6.83 -21.57
C PHE A 709 -14.99 -7.07 -23.07
N GLU A 710 -13.88 -7.17 -23.79
CA GLU A 710 -13.87 -7.60 -25.18
C GLU A 710 -14.28 -9.07 -25.29
N SER A 711 -15.09 -9.42 -26.28
CA SER A 711 -15.29 -10.81 -26.66
C SER A 711 -14.11 -11.27 -27.52
N GLN A 712 -13.14 -11.96 -26.90
CA GLN A 712 -11.86 -12.30 -27.53
C GLN A 712 -11.96 -13.28 -28.69
N GLU A 713 -12.92 -14.22 -28.64
CA GLU A 713 -13.06 -15.27 -29.64
C GLU A 713 -14.54 -15.56 -29.92
N LYS A 714 -14.88 -15.80 -31.19
CA LYS A 714 -16.27 -16.11 -31.59
C LYS A 714 -16.75 -17.47 -31.10
N THR A 715 -15.81 -18.37 -30.82
CA THR A 715 -16.00 -19.75 -30.37
C THR A 715 -15.77 -19.93 -28.87
N GLU A 716 -15.54 -18.84 -28.13
CA GLU A 716 -15.54 -18.89 -26.67
C GLU A 716 -16.90 -19.36 -26.15
N LYS A 717 -16.87 -20.26 -25.17
CA LYS A 717 -18.04 -20.81 -24.49
C LYS A 717 -17.97 -20.44 -23.02
N ILE A 718 -19.11 -20.09 -22.43
CA ILE A 718 -19.20 -19.66 -21.02
C ILE A 718 -20.20 -20.54 -20.28
N PHE A 719 -19.84 -20.99 -19.08
CA PHE A 719 -20.66 -21.86 -18.23
C PHE A 719 -20.69 -21.34 -16.79
N GLY A 720 -21.60 -21.84 -15.96
CA GLY A 720 -21.74 -21.43 -14.56
C GLY A 720 -22.87 -20.43 -14.36
N MET A 721 -22.61 -19.34 -13.63
CA MET A 721 -23.55 -18.26 -13.30
C MET A 721 -24.74 -18.63 -12.40
N GLY A 722 -24.93 -19.92 -12.12
CA GLY A 722 -25.94 -20.43 -11.19
C GLY A 722 -27.09 -21.11 -11.92
N GLN A 723 -28.32 -20.80 -11.51
CA GLN A 723 -29.54 -21.46 -11.96
C GLN A 723 -30.45 -20.48 -12.70
N TYR A 724 -30.72 -20.78 -13.97
CA TYR A 724 -31.63 -20.02 -14.83
C TYR A 724 -32.53 -20.98 -15.60
N GLN A 725 -33.81 -20.63 -15.73
CA GLN A 725 -34.82 -21.47 -16.37
C GLN A 725 -34.74 -21.39 -17.91
N GLN A 726 -33.69 -21.98 -18.48
CA GLN A 726 -33.38 -21.94 -19.90
C GLN A 726 -32.70 -23.23 -20.38
N PRO A 727 -32.77 -23.55 -21.69
CA PRO A 727 -32.25 -24.81 -22.22
C PRO A 727 -30.76 -24.78 -22.57
N TYR A 728 -30.07 -23.65 -22.38
CA TYR A 728 -28.70 -23.42 -22.85
C TYR A 728 -27.68 -23.72 -21.75
N LEU A 729 -26.71 -24.61 -22.03
CA LEU A 729 -25.56 -24.84 -21.16
C LEU A 729 -24.50 -23.76 -21.41
N ASP A 730 -24.18 -23.51 -22.69
CA ASP A 730 -23.30 -22.43 -23.12
C ASP A 730 -24.04 -21.07 -23.07
N LEU A 731 -23.59 -20.21 -22.17
CA LEU A 731 -24.17 -18.91 -21.87
C LEU A 731 -23.67 -17.81 -22.81
N LYS A 732 -22.74 -18.10 -23.73
CA LYS A 732 -22.20 -17.09 -24.66
C LYS A 732 -23.32 -16.55 -25.57
N GLY A 733 -23.47 -15.23 -25.56
CA GLY A 733 -24.48 -14.50 -26.33
C GLY A 733 -25.77 -14.25 -25.57
N LEU A 734 -25.88 -14.70 -24.31
CA LEU A 734 -27.05 -14.51 -23.47
C LEU A 734 -26.92 -13.28 -22.55
N ASP A 735 -28.06 -12.88 -21.99
CA ASP A 735 -28.24 -11.77 -21.08
C ASP A 735 -28.91 -12.32 -19.82
N LEU A 736 -28.17 -12.31 -18.71
CA LEU A 736 -28.59 -12.89 -17.44
C LEU A 736 -28.86 -11.78 -16.44
N GLU A 737 -30.00 -11.87 -15.77
CA GLU A 737 -30.32 -11.03 -14.62
C GLU A 737 -29.48 -11.49 -13.41
N LEU A 738 -28.82 -10.53 -12.74
CA LEU A 738 -28.15 -10.77 -11.47
C LEU A 738 -29.11 -10.41 -10.33
N ALA A 739 -30.15 -11.23 -10.19
CA ALA A 739 -31.17 -11.13 -9.14
C ALA A 739 -31.73 -12.51 -8.82
N HIS A 740 -32.37 -12.61 -7.65
CA HIS A 740 -33.02 -13.83 -7.20
C HIS A 740 -34.53 -13.74 -7.39
N ARG A 741 -35.12 -14.84 -7.89
CA ARG A 741 -36.56 -15.05 -8.09
C ARG A 741 -36.85 -16.51 -7.86
N ASN A 742 -38.09 -16.88 -7.51
CA ASN A 742 -38.43 -18.29 -7.43
C ASN A 742 -38.03 -18.98 -8.74
N SER A 743 -37.32 -20.11 -8.62
CA SER A 743 -36.64 -20.87 -9.68
C SER A 743 -35.37 -20.30 -10.31
N GLN A 744 -34.90 -19.11 -9.89
CA GLN A 744 -33.67 -18.46 -10.36
C GLN A 744 -32.71 -18.16 -9.18
N ALA A 745 -31.45 -18.59 -9.31
CA ALA A 745 -30.41 -18.29 -8.34
C ALA A 745 -29.16 -17.76 -9.06
N SER A 746 -28.85 -16.49 -8.86
CA SER A 746 -27.64 -15.90 -9.43
C SER A 746 -26.43 -16.27 -8.58
N VAL A 747 -25.54 -17.10 -9.11
CA VAL A 747 -24.26 -17.47 -8.48
C VAL A 747 -23.15 -17.07 -9.44
N PRO A 748 -22.66 -15.82 -9.41
CA PRO A 748 -22.06 -15.17 -10.56
C PRO A 748 -20.57 -15.52 -10.76
N PHE A 749 -20.29 -16.83 -10.78
CA PHE A 749 -19.02 -17.42 -11.19
C PHE A 749 -19.16 -18.06 -12.56
N ALA A 750 -18.39 -17.58 -13.53
CA ALA A 750 -18.35 -18.08 -14.89
C ALA A 750 -17.05 -18.85 -15.16
N LEU A 751 -17.16 -19.94 -15.91
CA LEU A 751 -16.03 -20.69 -16.46
C LEU A 751 -16.00 -20.52 -17.98
N SER A 752 -14.85 -20.13 -18.52
CA SER A 752 -14.65 -19.98 -19.96
C SER A 752 -13.84 -21.14 -20.54
N SER A 753 -14.25 -21.60 -21.74
CA SER A 753 -13.46 -22.56 -22.53
C SER A 753 -12.07 -22.03 -22.93
N ARG A 754 -11.79 -20.74 -22.70
CA ARG A 754 -10.46 -20.16 -22.93
C ARG A 754 -9.44 -20.48 -21.83
N GLY A 755 -9.84 -21.09 -20.72
CA GLY A 755 -8.97 -21.49 -19.61
C GLY A 755 -8.96 -20.50 -18.45
N TYR A 756 -10.10 -19.87 -18.15
CA TYR A 756 -10.23 -18.99 -16.99
C TYR A 756 -11.57 -19.15 -16.27
N GLY A 757 -11.57 -18.84 -14.98
CA GLY A 757 -12.77 -18.60 -14.17
C GLY A 757 -12.89 -17.11 -13.82
N PHE A 758 -14.11 -16.61 -13.74
CA PHE A 758 -14.43 -15.21 -13.43
C PHE A 758 -15.56 -15.15 -12.40
N LEU A 759 -15.29 -14.62 -11.21
CA LEU A 759 -16.30 -14.31 -10.19
C LEU A 759 -16.57 -12.81 -10.21
N TRP A 760 -17.84 -12.43 -10.45
CA TRP A 760 -18.33 -11.09 -10.13
C TRP A 760 -18.62 -11.01 -8.63
N ASN A 761 -17.67 -10.48 -7.85
CA ASN A 761 -17.74 -10.44 -6.40
C ASN A 761 -18.50 -9.20 -5.92
N ASN A 762 -19.71 -8.98 -6.45
CA ASN A 762 -20.56 -7.85 -6.10
C ASN A 762 -22.03 -8.31 -5.99
N PRO A 763 -22.69 -8.11 -4.82
CA PRO A 763 -24.03 -8.60 -4.57
C PRO A 763 -25.16 -7.67 -5.06
N SER A 764 -24.84 -6.56 -5.71
CA SER A 764 -25.83 -5.64 -6.27
C SER A 764 -26.74 -6.36 -7.24
N ILE A 765 -28.00 -5.95 -7.28
CA ILE A 765 -28.90 -6.25 -8.38
C ILE A 765 -28.31 -5.67 -9.66
N GLY A 766 -28.40 -6.40 -10.76
CA GLY A 766 -27.76 -6.00 -12.01
C GLY A 766 -27.91 -7.00 -13.14
N ARG A 767 -26.93 -7.04 -14.04
CA ARG A 767 -26.95 -7.89 -15.25
C ARG A 767 -25.57 -8.41 -15.63
N ALA A 768 -25.52 -9.58 -16.22
CA ALA A 768 -24.35 -10.14 -16.90
C ALA A 768 -24.71 -10.46 -18.35
N VAL A 769 -24.13 -9.72 -19.30
CA VAL A 769 -24.34 -9.90 -20.73
C VAL A 769 -23.09 -10.52 -21.32
N PHE A 770 -23.17 -11.76 -21.80
CA PHE A 770 -22.05 -12.46 -22.45
C PHE A 770 -22.04 -12.23 -23.96
N GLY A 771 -22.25 -10.99 -24.39
CA GLY A 771 -22.44 -10.63 -25.80
C GLY A 771 -21.25 -11.03 -26.69
N LYS A 772 -21.55 -11.39 -27.94
CA LYS A 772 -20.54 -11.74 -28.94
C LYS A 772 -19.73 -10.54 -29.43
N ASN A 773 -20.28 -9.34 -29.28
CA ASN A 773 -19.62 -8.06 -29.57
C ASN A 773 -18.89 -7.51 -28.35
N ILE A 774 -19.53 -7.54 -27.18
CA ILE A 774 -19.03 -6.98 -25.91
C ILE A 774 -19.62 -7.83 -24.78
N MET A 775 -18.81 -8.17 -23.79
CA MET A 775 -19.31 -8.72 -22.53
C MET A 775 -19.41 -7.59 -21.49
N SER A 776 -20.48 -7.57 -20.70
CA SER A 776 -20.64 -6.56 -19.65
C SER A 776 -21.26 -7.11 -18.38
N PHE A 777 -20.81 -6.58 -17.26
CA PHE A 777 -21.38 -6.81 -15.93
C PHE A 777 -21.83 -5.48 -15.35
N GLU A 778 -23.06 -5.42 -14.89
CA GLU A 778 -23.67 -4.23 -14.32
C GLU A 778 -24.03 -4.47 -12.86
N ALA A 779 -23.78 -3.46 -12.04
CA ALA A 779 -24.31 -3.34 -10.68
C ALA A 779 -25.07 -2.03 -10.60
N TYR A 780 -26.38 -2.08 -10.35
CA TYR A 780 -27.24 -0.91 -10.34
C TYR A 780 -26.96 0.03 -9.15
N SER A 781 -26.40 -0.48 -8.05
CA SER A 781 -25.99 0.36 -6.92
C SER A 781 -24.78 -0.23 -6.19
N THR A 782 -23.60 0.34 -6.41
CA THR A 782 -22.37 -0.05 -5.70
C THR A 782 -21.41 1.14 -5.54
N SER A 783 -20.61 1.16 -4.49
CA SER A 783 -19.53 2.14 -4.30
C SER A 783 -18.19 1.70 -4.93
N PHE A 784 -18.09 0.43 -5.34
CA PHE A 784 -16.86 -0.12 -5.91
C PHE A 784 -17.11 -1.30 -6.85
N LEU A 785 -16.16 -1.53 -7.75
CA LEU A 785 -15.98 -2.72 -8.57
C LEU A 785 -15.17 -3.75 -7.78
N ASP A 786 -15.58 -5.02 -7.81
CA ASP A 786 -14.82 -6.14 -7.24
C ASP A 786 -15.10 -7.40 -8.05
N TYR A 787 -14.04 -7.96 -8.64
CA TYR A 787 -14.11 -9.24 -9.32
C TYR A 787 -12.82 -10.03 -9.13
N TRP A 788 -12.93 -11.35 -9.29
CA TRP A 788 -11.82 -12.28 -9.12
C TRP A 788 -11.67 -13.14 -10.37
N VAL A 789 -10.44 -13.30 -10.85
CA VAL A 789 -10.13 -14.06 -12.07
C VAL A 789 -9.06 -15.07 -11.78
N VAL A 790 -9.24 -16.29 -12.26
CA VAL A 790 -8.27 -17.38 -12.15
C VAL A 790 -7.95 -17.95 -13.52
N ALA A 791 -6.68 -18.20 -13.81
CA ALA A 791 -6.28 -18.98 -14.97
C ALA A 791 -6.17 -20.45 -14.57
N GLY A 792 -6.46 -21.40 -15.47
CA GLY A 792 -6.26 -22.83 -15.20
C GLY A 792 -6.19 -23.64 -16.50
N ASP A 793 -5.47 -24.75 -16.45
CA ASP A 793 -5.26 -25.62 -17.62
C ASP A 793 -6.41 -26.62 -17.81
N SER A 794 -7.21 -26.86 -16.76
CA SER A 794 -8.41 -27.69 -16.84
C SER A 794 -9.61 -27.06 -16.11
N PRO A 795 -10.85 -27.40 -16.51
CA PRO A 795 -12.05 -26.96 -15.82
C PRO A 795 -12.09 -27.35 -14.34
N ALA A 796 -11.61 -28.56 -14.01
CA ALA A 796 -11.55 -29.05 -12.64
C ALA A 796 -10.67 -28.15 -11.75
N GLU A 797 -9.48 -27.80 -12.23
CA GLU A 797 -8.56 -26.91 -11.52
C GLU A 797 -9.17 -25.52 -11.28
N ILE A 798 -9.87 -24.97 -12.27
CA ILE A 798 -10.55 -23.67 -12.16
C ILE A 798 -11.62 -23.71 -11.05
N VAL A 799 -12.46 -24.75 -11.03
CA VAL A 799 -13.51 -24.92 -10.01
C VAL A 799 -12.90 -25.18 -8.63
N HIS A 800 -11.84 -25.97 -8.52
CA HIS A 800 -11.15 -26.22 -7.25
C HIS A 800 -10.55 -24.94 -6.66
N ARG A 801 -9.97 -24.09 -7.50
CA ARG A 801 -9.43 -22.79 -7.06
C ARG A 801 -10.53 -21.84 -6.62
N TYR A 802 -11.66 -21.80 -7.34
CA TYR A 802 -12.83 -21.03 -6.92
C TYR A 802 -13.38 -21.50 -5.57
N ALA A 803 -13.52 -22.81 -5.37
CA ALA A 803 -13.91 -23.39 -4.09
C ALA A 803 -12.89 -23.09 -2.98
N GLY A 804 -11.59 -23.09 -3.29
CA GLY A 804 -10.53 -22.74 -2.35
C GLY A 804 -10.58 -21.30 -1.83
N VAL A 805 -11.24 -20.38 -2.55
CA VAL A 805 -11.37 -18.97 -2.13
C VAL A 805 -12.79 -18.58 -1.68
N THR A 806 -13.81 -19.38 -2.00
CA THR A 806 -15.21 -19.12 -1.59
C THR A 806 -15.74 -20.10 -0.54
N GLY A 807 -15.12 -21.27 -0.41
CA GLY A 807 -15.45 -22.35 0.51
C GLY A 807 -15.92 -23.61 -0.21
N THR A 808 -15.79 -24.76 0.44
CA THR A 808 -16.35 -26.04 0.00
C THR A 808 -17.59 -26.39 0.82
N VAL A 809 -18.41 -27.33 0.32
CA VAL A 809 -19.48 -27.92 1.13
C VAL A 809 -18.91 -28.70 2.32
N PRO A 810 -19.61 -28.79 3.45
CA PRO A 810 -19.28 -29.77 4.48
C PRO A 810 -19.46 -31.20 3.92
N MET A 811 -19.09 -32.22 4.68
CA MET A 811 -19.38 -33.59 4.27
C MET A 811 -20.89 -33.84 4.34
N MET A 812 -21.45 -34.47 3.30
CA MET A 812 -22.87 -34.82 3.25
C MET A 812 -23.17 -35.87 4.33
N PRO A 813 -24.23 -35.71 5.15
CA PRO A 813 -24.63 -36.74 6.10
C PRO A 813 -25.22 -37.96 5.38
N GLU A 814 -25.19 -39.13 6.03
CA GLU A 814 -25.62 -40.40 5.40
C GLU A 814 -27.07 -40.39 4.90
N TYR A 815 -27.99 -39.76 5.64
CA TYR A 815 -29.38 -39.60 5.22
C TYR A 815 -29.55 -38.68 4.00
N GLY A 816 -28.50 -37.94 3.59
CA GLY A 816 -28.47 -37.15 2.37
C GLY A 816 -28.14 -37.96 1.12
N LEU A 817 -27.71 -39.22 1.26
CA LEU A 817 -27.31 -40.05 0.12
C LEU A 817 -28.46 -40.87 -0.46
N GLY A 818 -29.46 -41.25 0.33
CA GLY A 818 -30.60 -42.06 -0.12
C GLY A 818 -31.75 -41.27 -0.73
N PHE A 819 -32.96 -41.84 -0.64
CA PHE A 819 -34.19 -41.28 -1.19
C PHE A 819 -34.92 -40.34 -0.21
N TRP A 820 -35.36 -39.19 -0.72
CA TRP A 820 -36.11 -38.18 0.03
C TRP A 820 -37.56 -38.10 -0.46
N GLN A 821 -38.52 -38.37 0.42
CA GLN A 821 -39.96 -38.31 0.14
C GLN A 821 -40.57 -36.97 0.57
N CYS A 822 -41.24 -36.30 -0.35
CA CYS A 822 -41.99 -35.07 -0.10
C CYS A 822 -43.20 -34.96 -1.06
N LYS A 823 -44.15 -34.10 -0.70
CA LYS A 823 -45.21 -33.56 -1.58
C LYS A 823 -45.68 -32.22 -1.02
N LEU A 824 -46.42 -31.46 -1.83
CA LEU A 824 -47.24 -30.36 -1.32
C LEU A 824 -48.66 -30.89 -1.13
N ARG A 825 -49.13 -31.16 0.09
CA ARG A 825 -48.39 -31.27 1.36
C ARG A 825 -48.97 -32.38 2.23
N TYR A 826 -48.16 -32.99 3.10
CA TYR A 826 -48.73 -33.78 4.20
C TYR A 826 -49.38 -32.82 5.19
N GLN A 827 -50.68 -32.97 5.40
CA GLN A 827 -51.48 -31.99 6.12
C GLN A 827 -51.53 -32.25 7.63
N THR A 828 -51.30 -33.49 8.05
CA THR A 828 -51.38 -33.92 9.45
C THR A 828 -50.26 -34.89 9.82
N GLN A 829 -50.01 -35.01 11.13
CA GLN A 829 -49.09 -35.99 11.70
C GLN A 829 -49.41 -37.43 11.30
N ASP A 830 -50.69 -37.81 11.35
CA ASP A 830 -51.13 -39.17 11.02
C ASP A 830 -50.92 -39.48 9.54
N GLU A 831 -51.23 -38.54 8.65
CA GLU A 831 -50.99 -38.70 7.20
C GLU A 831 -49.51 -38.94 6.92
N LEU A 832 -48.61 -38.15 7.51
CA LEU A 832 -47.17 -38.32 7.31
C LEU A 832 -46.66 -39.67 7.83
N LEU A 833 -47.09 -40.08 9.03
CA LEU A 833 -46.70 -41.35 9.62
C LEU A 833 -47.25 -42.54 8.83
N GLU A 834 -48.46 -42.44 8.27
CA GLU A 834 -49.02 -43.46 7.37
C GLU A 834 -48.12 -43.67 6.15
N ILE A 835 -47.66 -42.59 5.51
CA ILE A 835 -46.73 -42.69 4.38
C ILE A 835 -45.39 -43.31 4.80
N ALA A 836 -44.80 -42.86 5.92
CA ALA A 836 -43.54 -43.43 6.40
C ALA A 836 -43.65 -44.94 6.70
N ARG A 837 -44.73 -45.35 7.38
CA ARG A 837 -45.05 -46.77 7.65
C ARG A 837 -45.24 -47.55 6.36
N GLU A 838 -45.88 -46.96 5.37
CA GLU A 838 -46.15 -47.60 4.08
C GLU A 838 -44.86 -47.87 3.29
N TYR A 839 -43.91 -46.92 3.28
CA TYR A 839 -42.58 -47.16 2.72
C TYR A 839 -41.88 -48.35 3.40
N LYS A 840 -41.93 -48.43 4.74
CA LYS A 840 -41.34 -49.56 5.49
C LYS A 840 -42.10 -50.87 5.27
N ARG A 841 -43.43 -50.84 5.16
CA ARG A 841 -44.26 -52.02 4.88
C ARG A 841 -43.96 -52.62 3.51
N ARG A 842 -43.62 -51.77 2.53
CA ARG A 842 -43.27 -52.17 1.16
C ARG A 842 -41.79 -52.50 0.96
N ASP A 843 -40.97 -52.40 2.02
CA ASP A 843 -39.51 -52.59 1.97
C ASP A 843 -38.84 -51.68 0.93
N LEU A 844 -39.24 -50.41 0.92
CA LEU A 844 -38.69 -49.40 0.03
C LEU A 844 -37.66 -48.53 0.77
N PRO A 845 -36.50 -48.23 0.15
CA PRO A 845 -35.52 -47.31 0.71
C PRO A 845 -36.12 -45.93 0.96
N ILE A 846 -35.91 -45.39 2.15
CA ILE A 846 -36.29 -44.02 2.52
C ILE A 846 -35.40 -43.57 3.66
N ASP A 847 -34.69 -42.46 3.45
CA ASP A 847 -33.79 -41.87 4.44
C ASP A 847 -34.41 -40.63 5.09
N LEU A 848 -35.22 -39.89 4.34
CA LEU A 848 -35.75 -38.60 4.77
C LEU A 848 -37.18 -38.41 4.29
N ILE A 849 -38.03 -37.92 5.18
CA ILE A 849 -39.40 -37.48 4.88
C ILE A 849 -39.59 -36.03 5.29
N VAL A 850 -40.47 -35.31 4.59
CA VAL A 850 -40.57 -33.85 4.69
C VAL A 850 -41.97 -33.39 5.09
N ILE A 851 -42.03 -32.44 6.01
CA ILE A 851 -43.23 -31.62 6.28
C ILE A 851 -43.08 -30.30 5.54
N ASP A 852 -43.97 -30.05 4.60
CA ASP A 852 -44.01 -28.84 3.79
C ASP A 852 -44.59 -27.63 4.57
N PHE A 853 -44.69 -26.48 3.90
CA PHE A 853 -45.21 -25.22 4.39
C PHE A 853 -46.64 -25.30 4.96
N PHE A 854 -47.04 -24.28 5.73
CA PHE A 854 -48.37 -24.21 6.39
C PHE A 854 -48.68 -25.39 7.32
N HIS A 855 -47.67 -25.96 7.98
CA HIS A 855 -47.85 -26.84 9.15
C HIS A 855 -47.89 -26.05 10.47
N TRP A 856 -47.78 -24.72 10.40
CA TRP A 856 -47.78 -23.77 11.51
C TRP A 856 -49.15 -23.07 11.68
N PRO A 857 -49.41 -22.45 12.84
CA PRO A 857 -50.63 -21.67 13.05
C PRO A 857 -50.67 -20.40 12.18
N ARG A 858 -49.55 -19.68 12.11
CA ARG A 858 -49.35 -18.48 11.27
C ARG A 858 -47.92 -18.40 10.76
N GLN A 859 -47.75 -17.73 9.63
CA GLN A 859 -46.41 -17.41 9.10
C GLN A 859 -45.65 -16.55 10.11
N GLY A 860 -44.42 -16.95 10.44
CA GLY A 860 -43.58 -16.28 11.43
C GLY A 860 -43.64 -16.85 12.85
N ASP A 861 -44.57 -17.78 13.14
CA ASP A 861 -44.61 -18.42 14.46
C ASP A 861 -43.50 -19.49 14.61
N TRP A 862 -43.10 -20.11 13.49
CA TRP A 862 -42.08 -21.17 13.40
C TRP A 862 -42.25 -22.25 14.47
N LYS A 863 -43.46 -22.83 14.53
CA LYS A 863 -43.83 -23.97 15.37
C LYS A 863 -44.92 -24.79 14.69
N PHE A 864 -45.08 -26.04 15.09
CA PHE A 864 -46.21 -26.87 14.68
C PHE A 864 -47.55 -26.32 15.18
N ASP A 865 -48.59 -26.42 14.34
CA ASP A 865 -49.98 -26.25 14.76
C ASP A 865 -50.48 -27.53 15.44
N GLU A 866 -50.66 -27.48 16.75
CA GLU A 866 -51.08 -28.61 17.57
C GLU A 866 -52.45 -29.19 17.16
N SER A 867 -53.26 -28.44 16.39
CA SER A 867 -54.53 -28.92 15.84
C SER A 867 -54.35 -30.02 14.78
N PHE A 868 -53.21 -30.01 14.06
CA PHE A 868 -52.89 -30.93 12.97
C PHE A 868 -51.67 -31.82 13.28
N TRP A 869 -50.84 -31.37 14.23
CA TRP A 869 -49.62 -32.03 14.69
C TRP A 869 -49.64 -32.16 16.21
N PRO A 870 -50.54 -33.00 16.77
CA PRO A 870 -50.85 -33.00 18.20
C PRO A 870 -49.72 -33.55 19.10
N ASP A 871 -48.80 -34.37 18.56
CA ASP A 871 -47.66 -34.89 19.32
C ASP A 871 -46.42 -35.03 18.42
N PRO A 872 -45.75 -33.91 18.07
CA PRO A 872 -44.59 -33.95 17.20
C PRO A 872 -43.42 -34.73 17.79
N ASP A 873 -43.32 -34.78 19.13
CA ASP A 873 -42.26 -35.53 19.82
C ASP A 873 -42.42 -37.04 19.58
N ALA A 874 -43.63 -37.58 19.70
CA ALA A 874 -43.90 -38.98 19.37
C ALA A 874 -43.65 -39.29 17.88
N MET A 875 -44.07 -38.39 16.98
CA MET A 875 -43.83 -38.52 15.54
C MET A 875 -42.32 -38.63 15.22
N ILE A 876 -41.51 -37.71 15.75
CA ILE A 876 -40.07 -37.68 15.53
C ILE A 876 -39.41 -38.96 16.09
N GLN A 877 -39.83 -39.42 17.27
CA GLN A 877 -39.30 -40.64 17.87
C GLN A 877 -39.65 -41.89 17.05
N GLU A 878 -40.85 -41.94 16.47
CA GLU A 878 -41.26 -43.04 15.60
C GLU A 878 -40.46 -43.06 14.30
N LEU A 879 -40.31 -41.92 13.62
CA LEU A 879 -39.49 -41.79 12.40
C LEU A 879 -38.04 -42.21 12.65
N LYS A 880 -37.46 -41.79 13.80
CA LYS A 880 -36.11 -42.23 14.20
C LYS A 880 -35.99 -43.74 14.39
N LYS A 881 -36.99 -44.40 14.97
CA LYS A 881 -37.01 -45.87 15.08
C LYS A 881 -37.09 -46.55 13.71
N MET A 882 -37.66 -45.88 12.71
CA MET A 882 -37.68 -46.32 11.32
C MET A 882 -36.40 -45.96 10.55
N ASN A 883 -35.42 -45.30 11.19
CA ASN A 883 -34.24 -44.75 10.53
C ASN A 883 -34.62 -43.79 9.39
N ILE A 884 -35.62 -42.93 9.63
CA ILE A 884 -36.03 -41.85 8.74
C ILE A 884 -35.78 -40.53 9.47
N GLU A 885 -35.03 -39.63 8.86
CA GLU A 885 -34.90 -38.26 9.33
C GLU A 885 -36.08 -37.41 8.86
N LEU A 886 -36.50 -36.48 9.72
CA LEU A 886 -37.56 -35.53 9.41
C LEU A 886 -36.95 -34.20 8.99
N MET A 887 -37.40 -33.66 7.86
CA MET A 887 -37.16 -32.28 7.46
C MET A 887 -38.45 -31.46 7.61
N VAL A 888 -38.32 -30.21 8.04
CA VAL A 888 -39.46 -29.30 8.19
C VAL A 888 -39.23 -28.00 7.40
N SER A 889 -40.28 -27.53 6.73
CA SER A 889 -40.29 -26.24 6.04
C SER A 889 -40.10 -25.08 7.03
N ILE A 890 -39.34 -24.08 6.62
CA ILE A 890 -39.20 -22.79 7.29
C ILE A 890 -39.41 -21.73 6.22
N TRP A 891 -40.46 -20.94 6.39
CA TRP A 891 -40.65 -19.73 5.61
C TRP A 891 -40.06 -18.52 6.33
N PRO A 892 -39.39 -17.60 5.61
CA PRO A 892 -38.85 -16.37 6.16
C PRO A 892 -39.92 -15.30 6.46
N THR A 893 -41.17 -15.54 6.09
CA THR A 893 -42.29 -14.60 6.23
C THR A 893 -42.80 -14.52 7.67
N VAL A 894 -43.20 -13.31 8.06
CA VAL A 894 -43.81 -13.01 9.36
C VAL A 894 -45.10 -12.24 9.14
N ASP A 895 -46.23 -12.88 9.42
CA ASP A 895 -47.57 -12.26 9.36
C ASP A 895 -47.70 -11.21 10.47
N ARG A 896 -48.39 -10.10 10.19
CA ARG A 896 -48.65 -9.04 11.18
C ARG A 896 -49.39 -9.49 12.45
N ARG A 897 -50.02 -10.66 12.40
CA ARG A 897 -50.78 -11.28 13.49
C ARG A 897 -49.99 -12.40 14.18
N SER A 898 -48.76 -12.69 13.73
CA SER A 898 -47.86 -13.64 14.38
C SER A 898 -47.50 -13.17 15.79
N GLU A 899 -47.32 -14.11 16.71
CA GLU A 899 -46.84 -13.81 18.07
C GLU A 899 -45.43 -13.21 18.09
N ASN A 900 -44.67 -13.37 17.01
CA ASN A 900 -43.30 -12.87 16.89
C ASN A 900 -43.21 -11.50 16.19
N PHE A 901 -44.30 -11.00 15.59
CA PHE A 901 -44.26 -9.82 14.73
C PHE A 901 -43.85 -8.55 15.48
N ASP A 902 -44.54 -8.22 16.58
CA ASP A 902 -44.30 -6.98 17.32
C ASP A 902 -42.87 -6.92 17.87
N GLU A 903 -42.36 -8.01 18.45
CA GLU A 903 -40.98 -8.10 18.94
C GLU A 903 -39.96 -7.91 17.82
N MET A 904 -40.15 -8.56 16.67
CA MET A 904 -39.26 -8.42 15.52
C MET A 904 -39.34 -7.03 14.90
N LEU A 905 -40.52 -6.42 14.89
CA LEU A 905 -40.71 -5.06 14.42
C LEU A 905 -39.97 -4.06 15.32
N GLU A 906 -40.13 -4.17 16.65
CA GLU A 906 -39.46 -3.34 17.65
C GLU A 906 -37.93 -3.44 17.57
N LYS A 907 -37.40 -4.66 17.35
CA LYS A 907 -35.95 -4.92 17.25
C LYS A 907 -35.37 -4.61 15.87
N GLY A 908 -36.20 -4.28 14.88
CA GLY A 908 -35.74 -4.03 13.50
C GLY A 908 -35.24 -5.29 12.79
N TYR A 909 -35.85 -6.44 13.05
CA TYR A 909 -35.49 -7.75 12.49
C TYR A 909 -36.24 -8.12 11.21
N LEU A 910 -37.10 -7.24 10.71
CA LEU A 910 -37.89 -7.43 9.50
C LEU A 910 -37.37 -6.54 8.37
N VAL A 911 -37.48 -7.01 7.12
CA VAL A 911 -37.23 -6.21 5.91
C VAL A 911 -38.11 -4.95 5.91
N ARG A 912 -37.60 -3.87 5.32
CA ARG A 912 -38.32 -2.60 5.18
C ARG A 912 -38.70 -2.35 3.74
N THR A 913 -39.77 -1.59 3.54
CA THR A 913 -40.12 -0.97 2.27
C THR A 913 -39.78 0.52 2.33
N ASP A 914 -39.13 1.04 1.31
CA ASP A 914 -38.78 2.47 1.21
C ASP A 914 -39.99 3.31 0.78
N ARG A 915 -40.97 2.68 0.11
CA ARG A 915 -42.24 3.30 -0.30
C ARG A 915 -43.41 2.34 -0.09
N GLY A 916 -44.61 2.92 0.06
CA GLY A 916 -45.86 2.17 0.19
C GLY A 916 -46.10 1.58 1.58
N ILE A 917 -47.06 0.67 1.67
CA ILE A 917 -47.35 -0.07 2.91
C ILE A 917 -46.26 -1.12 3.11
N ARG A 918 -45.83 -1.34 4.36
CA ARG A 918 -44.81 -2.34 4.70
C ARG A 918 -45.39 -3.76 4.68
N ILE A 919 -45.71 -4.23 3.48
CA ILE A 919 -46.09 -5.60 3.14
C ILE A 919 -45.14 -6.02 2.01
N VAL A 920 -44.55 -7.21 2.15
CA VAL A 920 -43.52 -7.72 1.24
C VAL A 920 -44.08 -8.87 0.41
N MET A 921 -44.92 -9.70 1.02
CA MET A 921 -45.65 -10.79 0.36
C MET A 921 -47.08 -10.88 0.91
N ASP A 922 -48.06 -11.14 0.05
CA ASP A 922 -49.50 -11.19 0.35
C ASP A 922 -50.11 -12.61 0.24
N PHE A 923 -49.28 -13.64 0.21
CA PHE A 923 -49.71 -15.04 0.11
C PHE A 923 -50.17 -15.58 1.47
N GLU A 924 -51.46 -15.94 1.59
CA GLU A 924 -52.11 -16.44 2.82
C GLU A 924 -51.95 -15.50 4.05
N GLY A 925 -51.65 -14.22 3.83
CA GLY A 925 -51.51 -13.20 4.88
C GLY A 925 -50.70 -11.98 4.46
N ASP A 926 -50.84 -10.87 5.20
CA ASP A 926 -50.00 -9.68 5.04
C ASP A 926 -48.66 -9.93 5.75
N THR A 927 -47.62 -10.27 4.99
CA THR A 927 -46.35 -10.71 5.59
C THR A 927 -45.18 -9.79 5.27
N ILE A 928 -44.19 -9.83 6.16
CA ILE A 928 -42.89 -9.20 5.99
C ILE A 928 -41.82 -10.27 6.21
N HIS A 929 -40.85 -10.34 5.32
CA HIS A 929 -39.70 -11.22 5.47
C HIS A 929 -38.82 -10.80 6.66
N PHE A 930 -38.27 -11.75 7.39
CA PHE A 930 -37.19 -11.45 8.32
C PHE A 930 -35.96 -10.96 7.55
N ASP A 931 -35.15 -10.12 8.18
CA ASP A 931 -33.96 -9.58 7.54
C ASP A 931 -32.76 -10.50 7.76
N ALA A 932 -32.49 -11.40 6.81
CA ALA A 932 -31.36 -12.32 6.89
C ALA A 932 -30.01 -11.60 7.03
N THR A 933 -29.87 -10.37 6.54
CA THR A 933 -28.63 -9.59 6.65
C THR A 933 -28.40 -9.02 8.05
N ASN A 934 -29.41 -9.06 8.93
CA ASN A 934 -29.33 -8.65 10.33
C ASN A 934 -28.89 -9.83 11.21
N PRO A 935 -27.69 -9.79 11.85
CA PRO A 935 -27.23 -10.87 12.71
C PRO A 935 -28.19 -11.18 13.88
N GLY A 936 -28.87 -10.17 14.42
CA GLY A 936 -29.87 -10.33 15.48
C GLY A 936 -31.11 -11.08 14.99
N ALA A 937 -31.57 -10.80 13.77
CA ALA A 937 -32.71 -11.49 13.17
C ALA A 937 -32.38 -12.95 12.86
N ARG A 938 -31.17 -13.25 12.34
CA ARG A 938 -30.69 -14.62 12.12
C ARG A 938 -30.66 -15.43 13.41
N LYS A 939 -30.13 -14.84 14.48
CA LYS A 939 -30.13 -15.46 15.80
C LYS A 939 -31.57 -15.71 16.29
N TYR A 940 -32.45 -14.74 16.11
CA TYR A 940 -33.84 -14.83 16.55
C TYR A 940 -34.61 -15.96 15.87
N ILE A 941 -34.58 -16.03 14.54
CA ILE A 941 -35.26 -17.11 13.80
C ILE A 941 -34.66 -18.47 14.16
N TRP A 942 -33.34 -18.58 14.29
CA TRP A 942 -32.69 -19.81 14.74
C TRP A 942 -33.17 -20.20 16.14
N GLU A 943 -33.22 -19.29 17.12
CA GLU A 943 -33.66 -19.63 18.47
C GLU A 943 -35.11 -20.14 18.52
N LYS A 944 -36.00 -19.59 17.68
CA LYS A 944 -37.39 -20.08 17.55
C LYS A 944 -37.42 -21.46 16.90
N ALA A 945 -36.74 -21.64 15.77
CA ALA A 945 -36.65 -22.94 15.11
C ALA A 945 -35.97 -23.99 15.99
N LYS A 946 -34.96 -23.59 16.77
CA LYS A 946 -34.25 -24.45 17.70
C LYS A 946 -35.19 -24.97 18.77
N LYS A 947 -35.87 -24.07 19.46
CA LYS A 947 -36.82 -24.39 20.53
C LYS A 947 -37.95 -25.29 20.04
N ASN A 948 -38.51 -24.97 18.87
CA ASN A 948 -39.76 -25.58 18.41
C ASN A 948 -39.55 -26.82 17.53
N TYR A 949 -38.35 -27.03 16.97
CA TYR A 949 -38.05 -28.15 16.07
C TYR A 949 -36.75 -28.88 16.42
N TYR A 950 -35.62 -28.15 16.49
CA TYR A 950 -34.30 -28.78 16.67
C TYR A 950 -34.18 -29.53 18.00
N ASP A 951 -34.64 -28.92 19.10
CA ASP A 951 -34.58 -29.49 20.45
C ASP A 951 -35.52 -30.71 20.60
N LYS A 952 -36.52 -30.83 19.72
CA LYS A 952 -37.36 -32.04 19.57
C LYS A 952 -36.66 -33.14 18.75
N GLY A 953 -35.58 -32.78 18.06
CA GLY A 953 -34.67 -33.68 17.39
C GLY A 953 -34.76 -33.71 15.87
N ILE A 954 -35.38 -32.70 15.24
CA ILE A 954 -35.29 -32.44 13.79
C ILE A 954 -33.91 -31.88 13.46
N LYS A 955 -33.26 -32.42 12.43
CA LYS A 955 -31.86 -32.11 12.07
C LYS A 955 -31.67 -31.49 10.69
N VAL A 956 -32.74 -31.33 9.92
CA VAL A 956 -32.71 -30.83 8.55
C VAL A 956 -33.84 -29.83 8.40
N PHE A 957 -33.54 -28.67 7.84
CA PHE A 957 -34.52 -27.63 7.57
C PHE A 957 -34.64 -27.38 6.08
N TRP A 958 -35.87 -27.20 5.64
CA TRP A 958 -36.18 -26.72 4.30
C TRP A 958 -36.39 -25.21 4.38
N LEU A 959 -35.34 -24.47 4.07
CA LEU A 959 -35.31 -23.01 4.03
C LEU A 959 -35.87 -22.53 2.69
N ASP A 960 -37.19 -22.53 2.63
CA ASP A 960 -37.96 -22.15 1.45
C ASP A 960 -38.09 -20.63 1.31
N GLU A 961 -38.53 -20.15 0.16
CA GLU A 961 -38.63 -18.70 -0.15
C GLU A 961 -37.31 -17.94 0.07
N ALA A 962 -36.19 -18.56 -0.32
CA ALA A 962 -34.85 -18.10 0.06
C ALA A 962 -34.31 -16.91 -0.74
N GLU A 963 -35.02 -16.45 -1.77
CA GLU A 963 -34.58 -15.37 -2.66
C GLU A 963 -34.38 -14.00 -1.97
N PRO A 964 -35.35 -13.45 -1.21
CA PRO A 964 -36.70 -13.95 -0.88
C PRO A 964 -37.77 -13.61 -1.92
N GLU A 965 -38.84 -14.42 -1.98
CA GLU A 965 -39.92 -14.23 -2.94
C GLU A 965 -40.78 -13.01 -2.56
N TYR A 966 -40.79 -12.03 -3.46
CA TYR A 966 -41.61 -10.84 -3.33
C TYR A 966 -42.88 -10.97 -4.16
N THR A 967 -44.01 -10.48 -3.66
CA THR A 967 -45.21 -10.32 -4.51
C THR A 967 -44.90 -9.44 -5.73
N ALA A 968 -44.10 -8.38 -5.53
CA ALA A 968 -43.54 -7.56 -6.60
C ALA A 968 -42.03 -7.46 -6.44
N TYR A 969 -41.27 -7.89 -7.45
CA TYR A 969 -39.80 -7.86 -7.46
C TYR A 969 -39.24 -6.45 -7.77
N ASP A 970 -39.80 -5.42 -7.13
CA ASP A 970 -39.34 -4.03 -7.18
C ASP A 970 -38.13 -3.87 -6.25
N PHE A 971 -36.97 -4.36 -6.68
CA PHE A 971 -35.77 -4.43 -5.83
C PHE A 971 -35.32 -3.07 -5.26
N ASP A 972 -35.69 -1.95 -5.89
CA ASP A 972 -35.41 -0.59 -5.39
C ASP A 972 -36.31 -0.17 -4.22
N ASN A 973 -37.42 -0.88 -4.00
CA ASN A 973 -38.36 -0.58 -2.93
C ASN A 973 -38.00 -1.29 -1.61
N TYR A 974 -37.12 -2.30 -1.62
CA TYR A 974 -36.80 -3.06 -0.41
C TYR A 974 -35.47 -2.65 0.21
N ARG A 975 -35.42 -2.69 1.54
CA ARG A 975 -34.22 -2.34 2.32
C ARG A 975 -33.97 -3.33 3.44
N TYR A 976 -32.73 -3.78 3.51
CA TYR A 976 -32.20 -4.65 4.54
C TYR A 976 -31.43 -3.85 5.60
N HIS A 977 -30.84 -4.55 6.56
CA HIS A 977 -30.06 -4.00 7.66
C HIS A 977 -28.73 -3.46 7.15
N ARG A 978 -28.05 -4.21 6.28
CA ARG A 978 -26.74 -3.84 5.72
C ARG A 978 -26.81 -2.85 4.55
N GLY A 979 -27.96 -2.64 3.92
CA GLY A 979 -28.07 -1.80 2.72
C GLY A 979 -29.43 -1.90 2.01
N THR A 980 -29.55 -1.22 0.86
CA THR A 980 -30.71 -1.41 -0.03
C THR A 980 -30.66 -2.77 -0.71
N ASN A 981 -31.81 -3.34 -1.05
CA ASN A 981 -31.85 -4.55 -1.85
C ASN A 981 -31.14 -4.33 -3.20
N LEU A 982 -31.28 -3.18 -3.87
CA LEU A 982 -30.47 -2.88 -5.05
C LEU A 982 -28.95 -3.05 -4.87
N SER A 983 -28.41 -2.71 -3.69
CA SER A 983 -26.96 -2.76 -3.45
C SER A 983 -26.42 -4.12 -3.00
N ILE A 984 -27.24 -4.90 -2.28
CA ILE A 984 -26.78 -6.12 -1.59
C ILE A 984 -27.79 -7.27 -1.65
N GLY A 985 -28.83 -7.14 -2.47
CA GLY A 985 -29.99 -8.03 -2.57
C GLY A 985 -29.60 -9.49 -2.69
N ASN A 986 -28.59 -9.76 -3.51
CA ASN A 986 -28.18 -11.12 -3.80
C ASN A 986 -27.52 -11.84 -2.61
N THR A 987 -27.18 -11.14 -1.52
CA THR A 987 -26.64 -11.79 -0.31
C THR A 987 -27.69 -12.49 0.55
N TYR A 988 -28.98 -12.18 0.39
CA TYR A 988 -30.04 -12.68 1.26
C TYR A 988 -30.04 -14.23 1.42
N PRO A 989 -30.02 -15.05 0.35
CA PRO A 989 -30.02 -16.51 0.50
C PRO A 989 -28.80 -17.05 1.24
N VAL A 990 -27.62 -16.46 1.04
CA VAL A 990 -26.39 -16.85 1.75
C VAL A 990 -26.54 -16.61 3.25
N GLU A 991 -27.08 -15.44 3.62
CA GLU A 991 -27.27 -15.09 5.01
C GLU A 991 -28.41 -15.90 5.66
N TYR A 992 -29.41 -16.32 4.89
CA TYR A 992 -30.44 -17.23 5.36
C TYR A 992 -29.87 -18.64 5.62
N ALA A 993 -29.08 -19.18 4.68
CA ALA A 993 -28.34 -20.44 4.88
C ALA A 993 -27.48 -20.37 6.15
N ARG A 994 -26.72 -19.28 6.28
CA ARG A 994 -25.83 -19.02 7.40
C ARG A 994 -26.56 -19.03 8.75
N ALA A 995 -27.77 -18.45 8.81
CA ALA A 995 -28.56 -18.38 10.04
C ALA A 995 -28.77 -19.76 10.69
N PHE A 996 -29.16 -20.74 9.86
CA PHE A 996 -29.41 -22.10 10.32
C PHE A 996 -28.11 -22.89 10.47
N TYR A 997 -27.18 -22.76 9.51
CA TYR A 997 -25.90 -23.48 9.58
C TYR A 997 -25.12 -23.15 10.85
N GLU A 998 -24.86 -21.86 11.13
CA GLU A 998 -24.11 -21.44 12.32
C GLU A 998 -24.87 -21.78 13.61
N GLY A 999 -26.21 -21.70 13.59
CA GLY A 999 -27.04 -22.05 14.73
C GLY A 999 -26.98 -23.55 15.09
N MET A 1000 -27.06 -24.41 14.07
CA MET A 1000 -26.97 -25.86 14.21
C MET A 1000 -25.56 -26.29 14.61
N GLU A 1001 -24.53 -25.67 14.02
CA GLU A 1001 -23.12 -25.91 14.37
C GLU A 1001 -22.85 -25.52 15.82
N ALA A 1002 -23.31 -24.33 16.25
CA ALA A 1002 -23.22 -23.89 17.64
C ALA A 1002 -23.99 -24.78 18.62
N SER A 1003 -24.99 -25.53 18.13
CA SER A 1003 -25.74 -26.52 18.92
C SER A 1003 -25.11 -27.92 18.88
N GLY A 1004 -23.96 -28.08 18.22
CA GLY A 1004 -23.15 -29.29 18.20
C GLY A 1004 -23.44 -30.25 17.04
N GLN A 1005 -24.22 -29.84 16.03
CA GLN A 1005 -24.44 -30.67 14.84
C GLN A 1005 -23.26 -30.55 13.86
N MET A 1006 -22.78 -31.70 13.39
CA MET A 1006 -21.80 -31.81 12.32
C MET A 1006 -22.49 -32.23 11.02
N ASN A 1007 -21.81 -32.06 9.88
CA ASN A 1007 -22.30 -32.50 8.55
C ASN A 1007 -23.71 -31.95 8.25
N ILE A 1008 -23.87 -30.64 8.41
CA ILE A 1008 -25.16 -29.97 8.26
C ILE A 1008 -25.52 -29.87 6.79
N VAL A 1009 -26.76 -30.24 6.47
CA VAL A 1009 -27.40 -30.00 5.17
C VAL A 1009 -28.77 -29.39 5.42
N ASN A 1010 -29.10 -28.35 4.66
CA ASN A 1010 -30.42 -27.74 4.62
C ASN A 1010 -30.84 -27.56 3.16
N LEU A 1011 -32.12 -27.73 2.87
CA LEU A 1011 -32.68 -27.55 1.53
C LEU A 1011 -33.00 -26.06 1.32
N LEU A 1012 -32.39 -25.41 0.32
CA LEU A 1012 -32.54 -23.98 0.00
C LEU A 1012 -33.05 -23.75 -1.42
N ARG A 1013 -33.94 -22.76 -1.62
CA ARG A 1013 -34.48 -22.49 -2.97
C ARG A 1013 -33.52 -21.69 -3.84
N CYS A 1014 -32.69 -20.90 -3.17
CA CYS A 1014 -31.84 -19.91 -3.78
C CYS A 1014 -30.47 -19.89 -3.12
N ALA A 1015 -29.48 -19.37 -3.84
CA ALA A 1015 -28.10 -19.28 -3.42
C ALA A 1015 -27.41 -18.09 -4.10
N TRP A 1016 -26.34 -17.63 -3.48
CA TRP A 1016 -25.32 -16.78 -4.10
C TRP A 1016 -23.92 -17.36 -3.88
N ALA A 1017 -22.90 -16.74 -4.45
CA ALA A 1017 -21.51 -17.18 -4.32
C ALA A 1017 -21.13 -17.35 -2.83
N GLY A 1018 -20.60 -18.52 -2.48
CA GLY A 1018 -20.23 -18.86 -1.11
C GLY A 1018 -21.33 -19.53 -0.27
N SER A 1019 -22.55 -19.76 -0.81
CA SER A 1019 -23.61 -20.48 -0.08
C SER A 1019 -23.22 -21.91 0.29
N GLN A 1020 -22.40 -22.55 -0.53
CA GLN A 1020 -22.04 -23.97 -0.40
C GLN A 1020 -21.43 -24.31 0.96
N LYS A 1021 -20.65 -23.39 1.55
CA LYS A 1021 -20.00 -23.61 2.86
C LYS A 1021 -20.97 -23.66 4.04
N TYR A 1022 -22.20 -23.22 3.82
CA TYR A 1022 -23.27 -23.26 4.81
C TYR A 1022 -24.22 -24.45 4.59
N GLY A 1023 -23.72 -25.54 3.99
CA GLY A 1023 -24.48 -26.79 3.83
C GLY A 1023 -25.71 -26.64 2.94
N ALA A 1024 -25.67 -25.72 1.97
CA ALA A 1024 -26.81 -25.41 1.12
C ALA A 1024 -27.00 -26.46 0.01
N LEU A 1025 -28.00 -27.32 0.18
CA LEU A 1025 -28.55 -28.15 -0.91
C LEU A 1025 -29.58 -27.31 -1.67
N VAL A 1026 -29.27 -26.88 -2.88
CA VAL A 1026 -30.17 -26.02 -3.65
C VAL A 1026 -31.15 -26.85 -4.47
N TRP A 1027 -32.43 -26.46 -4.54
CA TRP A 1027 -33.34 -27.02 -5.56
C TRP A 1027 -33.88 -25.97 -6.51
N SER A 1028 -34.43 -26.45 -7.63
CA SER A 1028 -34.78 -25.62 -8.77
C SER A 1028 -36.02 -24.72 -8.63
N GLY A 1029 -36.67 -24.69 -7.47
CA GLY A 1029 -37.90 -23.94 -7.24
C GLY A 1029 -39.10 -24.46 -8.05
N ASP A 1030 -40.11 -23.61 -8.15
CA ASP A 1030 -41.49 -23.99 -8.47
C ASP A 1030 -41.73 -24.04 -9.98
N ILE A 1031 -41.17 -25.06 -10.61
CA ILE A 1031 -41.22 -25.24 -12.06
C ILE A 1031 -42.47 -26.02 -12.51
N ALA A 1032 -42.91 -25.79 -13.75
CA ALA A 1032 -43.99 -26.57 -14.32
C ALA A 1032 -43.60 -28.05 -14.54
N SER A 1033 -44.55 -28.96 -14.36
CA SER A 1033 -44.45 -30.38 -14.71
C SER A 1033 -44.54 -30.55 -16.23
N SER A 1034 -43.47 -30.21 -16.95
CA SER A 1034 -43.42 -30.27 -18.42
C SER A 1034 -42.06 -30.73 -18.96
N TRP A 1035 -42.04 -31.24 -20.19
CA TRP A 1035 -40.81 -31.68 -20.87
C TRP A 1035 -39.81 -30.54 -21.08
N SER A 1036 -40.27 -29.32 -21.37
CA SER A 1036 -39.39 -28.16 -21.51
C SER A 1036 -38.77 -27.75 -20.17
N SER A 1037 -39.56 -27.75 -19.09
CA SER A 1037 -39.03 -27.54 -17.75
C SER A 1037 -37.99 -28.60 -17.39
N PHE A 1038 -38.28 -29.88 -17.66
CA PHE A 1038 -37.35 -30.97 -17.41
C PHE A 1038 -36.02 -30.77 -18.15
N ARG A 1039 -36.06 -30.38 -19.44
CA ARG A 1039 -34.84 -30.07 -20.21
C ARG A 1039 -34.06 -28.89 -19.62
N ASN A 1040 -34.73 -27.83 -19.18
CA ASN A 1040 -34.09 -26.67 -18.56
C ASN A 1040 -33.36 -27.05 -17.27
N GLN A 1041 -33.88 -28.03 -16.52
CA GLN A 1041 -33.30 -28.44 -15.24
C GLN A 1041 -31.94 -29.11 -15.40
N LEU A 1042 -31.70 -29.86 -16.49
CA LEU A 1042 -30.37 -30.40 -16.73
C LEU A 1042 -29.35 -29.27 -16.86
N THR A 1043 -29.64 -28.24 -17.65
CA THR A 1043 -28.72 -27.11 -17.85
C THR A 1043 -28.56 -26.26 -16.61
N ALA A 1044 -29.64 -26.04 -15.84
CA ALA A 1044 -29.58 -25.38 -14.55
C ALA A 1044 -28.66 -26.12 -13.57
N GLY A 1045 -28.85 -27.43 -13.37
CA GLY A 1045 -28.05 -28.22 -12.42
C GLY A 1045 -26.58 -28.29 -12.81
N LEU A 1046 -26.27 -28.44 -14.10
CA LEU A 1046 -24.88 -28.44 -14.58
C LEU A 1046 -24.20 -27.08 -14.39
N ASN A 1047 -24.91 -25.98 -14.68
CA ASN A 1047 -24.39 -24.63 -14.46
C ASN A 1047 -24.25 -24.31 -12.97
N MET A 1048 -25.16 -24.77 -12.10
CA MET A 1048 -25.02 -24.67 -10.65
C MET A 1048 -23.78 -25.40 -10.12
N GLY A 1049 -23.52 -26.61 -10.65
CA GLY A 1049 -22.31 -27.36 -10.36
C GLY A 1049 -21.04 -26.57 -10.69
N ILE A 1050 -20.95 -26.03 -11.92
CA ILE A 1050 -19.82 -25.19 -12.35
C ILE A 1050 -19.71 -23.90 -11.52
N ALA A 1051 -20.83 -23.32 -11.10
CA ALA A 1051 -20.90 -22.15 -10.22
C ALA A 1051 -20.48 -22.44 -8.76
N GLY A 1052 -20.07 -23.68 -8.46
CA GLY A 1052 -19.55 -24.13 -7.17
C GLY A 1052 -20.61 -24.51 -6.14
N ILE A 1053 -21.83 -24.82 -6.59
CA ILE A 1053 -22.89 -25.42 -5.76
C ILE A 1053 -23.03 -26.90 -6.14
N PRO A 1054 -22.24 -27.80 -5.54
CA PRO A 1054 -22.24 -29.23 -5.90
C PRO A 1054 -23.47 -29.97 -5.35
N TRP A 1055 -24.13 -29.42 -4.32
CA TRP A 1055 -25.35 -29.98 -3.74
C TRP A 1055 -26.55 -29.33 -4.38
N TRP A 1056 -27.14 -30.05 -5.34
CA TRP A 1056 -28.26 -29.57 -6.12
C TRP A 1056 -29.28 -30.68 -6.39
N THR A 1057 -30.56 -30.33 -6.53
CA THR A 1057 -31.64 -31.28 -6.88
C THR A 1057 -32.81 -30.57 -7.57
N THR A 1058 -33.82 -31.34 -7.99
CA THR A 1058 -35.12 -30.82 -8.44
C THR A 1058 -36.25 -31.44 -7.65
N ASP A 1059 -37.46 -31.01 -7.95
CA ASP A 1059 -38.68 -31.78 -7.72
C ASP A 1059 -38.81 -32.83 -8.82
N ILE A 1060 -38.67 -34.12 -8.49
CA ILE A 1060 -38.89 -35.18 -9.48
C ILE A 1060 -40.34 -35.12 -9.99
N GLY A 1061 -40.48 -34.89 -11.30
CA GLY A 1061 -41.76 -34.67 -11.97
C GLY A 1061 -42.15 -33.21 -12.18
N GLY A 1062 -41.36 -32.25 -11.67
CA GLY A 1062 -41.71 -30.83 -11.63
C GLY A 1062 -42.64 -30.51 -10.45
N PHE A 1063 -42.94 -29.23 -10.24
CA PHE A 1063 -43.77 -28.77 -9.13
C PHE A 1063 -45.24 -28.69 -9.52
N HIS A 1064 -45.61 -27.78 -10.42
CA HIS A 1064 -47.02 -27.49 -10.75
C HIS A 1064 -47.61 -28.34 -11.88
N GLY A 1065 -48.89 -28.70 -11.77
CA GLY A 1065 -49.74 -29.11 -12.90
C GLY A 1065 -49.67 -30.59 -13.32
N GLY A 1066 -48.93 -31.43 -12.58
CA GLY A 1066 -48.86 -32.87 -12.86
C GLY A 1066 -49.99 -33.65 -12.21
N ASP A 1067 -50.71 -34.48 -12.98
CA ASP A 1067 -51.77 -35.37 -12.50
C ASP A 1067 -51.29 -36.84 -12.47
N PRO A 1068 -51.12 -37.48 -11.30
CA PRO A 1068 -50.66 -38.87 -11.17
C PRO A 1068 -51.53 -39.92 -11.89
N THR A 1069 -52.74 -39.56 -12.31
CA THR A 1069 -53.65 -40.42 -13.07
C THR A 1069 -53.51 -40.28 -14.58
N ASP A 1070 -52.88 -39.20 -15.08
CA ASP A 1070 -52.65 -38.95 -16.50
C ASP A 1070 -51.45 -39.78 -17.02
N PRO A 1071 -51.65 -40.67 -18.02
CA PRO A 1071 -50.57 -41.41 -18.65
C PRO A 1071 -49.44 -40.53 -19.22
N ALA A 1072 -49.75 -39.35 -19.76
CA ALA A 1072 -48.72 -38.47 -20.33
C ALA A 1072 -47.81 -37.90 -19.23
N PHE A 1073 -48.40 -37.52 -18.08
CA PHE A 1073 -47.62 -37.11 -16.92
C PHE A 1073 -46.82 -38.26 -16.31
N ARG A 1074 -47.38 -39.48 -16.26
CA ARG A 1074 -46.65 -40.67 -15.78
C ARG A 1074 -45.37 -40.93 -16.59
N GLU A 1075 -45.41 -40.76 -17.91
CA GLU A 1075 -44.21 -40.88 -18.73
C GLU A 1075 -43.15 -39.84 -18.35
N LEU A 1076 -43.54 -38.56 -18.26
CA LEU A 1076 -42.65 -37.48 -17.82
C LEU A 1076 -42.06 -37.77 -16.44
N PHE A 1077 -42.92 -38.15 -15.49
CA PHE A 1077 -42.54 -38.51 -14.13
C PHE A 1077 -41.51 -39.63 -14.09
N VAL A 1078 -41.74 -40.72 -14.84
CA VAL A 1078 -40.78 -41.82 -14.95
C VAL A 1078 -39.44 -41.32 -15.45
N ARG A 1079 -39.39 -40.57 -16.56
CA ARG A 1079 -38.11 -40.07 -17.10
C ARG A 1079 -37.39 -39.15 -16.13
N TRP A 1080 -38.12 -38.33 -15.40
CA TRP A 1080 -37.57 -37.45 -14.38
C TRP A 1080 -37.06 -38.24 -13.17
N PHE A 1081 -37.76 -39.30 -12.74
CA PHE A 1081 -37.36 -40.16 -11.62
C PHE A 1081 -36.08 -40.94 -11.94
N GLN A 1082 -35.98 -41.44 -13.18
CA GLN A 1082 -34.78 -42.07 -13.71
C GLN A 1082 -33.58 -41.12 -13.63
N TRP A 1083 -33.75 -39.87 -14.08
CA TRP A 1083 -32.71 -38.86 -14.01
C TRP A 1083 -32.36 -38.46 -12.57
N GLY A 1084 -33.37 -38.27 -11.71
CA GLY A 1084 -33.21 -37.88 -10.30
C GLY A 1084 -32.38 -38.87 -9.48
N THR A 1085 -32.32 -40.14 -9.89
CA THR A 1085 -31.44 -41.16 -9.30
C THR A 1085 -29.95 -40.82 -9.44
N PHE A 1086 -29.61 -40.12 -10.52
CA PHE A 1086 -28.26 -39.66 -10.86
C PHE A 1086 -28.07 -38.15 -10.63
N CYS A 1087 -28.99 -37.50 -9.92
CA CYS A 1087 -28.76 -36.17 -9.38
C CYS A 1087 -27.94 -36.25 -8.07
N PRO A 1088 -27.31 -35.14 -7.63
CA PRO A 1088 -26.59 -35.11 -6.37
C PRO A 1088 -27.43 -35.63 -5.19
N VAL A 1089 -28.69 -35.19 -5.09
CA VAL A 1089 -29.70 -35.73 -4.16
C VAL A 1089 -30.90 -36.24 -4.95
N MET A 1090 -31.48 -37.36 -4.52
CA MET A 1090 -32.66 -37.97 -5.13
C MET A 1090 -33.91 -37.61 -4.31
N ARG A 1091 -34.62 -36.55 -4.73
CA ARG A 1091 -35.77 -35.99 -4.00
C ARG A 1091 -37.05 -35.98 -4.83
N LEU A 1092 -38.08 -36.62 -4.31
CA LEU A 1092 -39.44 -36.56 -4.85
C LEU A 1092 -40.24 -35.48 -4.16
N HIS A 1093 -40.79 -34.54 -4.93
CA HIS A 1093 -41.67 -33.47 -4.45
C HIS A 1093 -42.58 -32.99 -5.60
N GLY A 1094 -43.61 -32.23 -5.27
CA GLY A 1094 -44.47 -31.55 -6.24
C GLY A 1094 -45.87 -31.28 -5.72
N ASP A 1095 -46.52 -30.35 -6.39
CA ASP A 1095 -47.88 -29.91 -6.16
C ASP A 1095 -48.82 -30.53 -7.22
N ARG A 1096 -49.31 -31.73 -6.91
CA ARG A 1096 -50.02 -32.58 -7.85
C ARG A 1096 -51.50 -32.21 -7.96
N GLU A 1097 -52.07 -32.42 -9.14
CA GLU A 1097 -53.49 -32.26 -9.39
C GLU A 1097 -54.22 -33.62 -9.38
N PRO A 1098 -55.53 -33.65 -9.07
CA PRO A 1098 -56.32 -32.55 -8.52
C PRO A 1098 -56.01 -32.27 -7.03
N LYS A 1099 -56.15 -31.01 -6.60
CA LYS A 1099 -56.07 -30.62 -5.18
C LYS A 1099 -56.97 -31.47 -4.27
N GLN A 1100 -56.43 -31.85 -3.12
CA GLN A 1100 -57.16 -32.50 -2.03
C GLN A 1100 -58.08 -31.51 -1.29
N PRO A 1101 -59.20 -31.99 -0.73
CA PRO A 1101 -60.07 -31.15 0.08
C PRO A 1101 -59.38 -30.70 1.37
N ARG A 1102 -59.86 -29.57 1.89
CA ARG A 1102 -59.43 -29.00 3.17
C ARG A 1102 -59.71 -29.93 4.34
N VAL A 1103 -58.76 -30.09 5.27
CA VAL A 1103 -58.83 -31.03 6.41
C VAL A 1103 -59.11 -30.39 7.79
N GLY A 1104 -59.46 -29.10 7.85
CA GLY A 1104 -59.81 -28.43 9.11
C GLY A 1104 -60.25 -26.98 8.94
N GLU A 1105 -60.50 -26.26 10.04
CA GLU A 1105 -60.80 -24.82 10.05
C GLU A 1105 -59.62 -24.02 10.63
N GLY A 1106 -59.24 -22.91 10.00
CA GLY A 1106 -58.14 -22.03 10.44
C GLY A 1106 -56.73 -22.58 10.21
N GLY A 1107 -55.72 -21.86 10.73
CA GLY A 1107 -54.31 -22.22 10.60
C GLY A 1107 -53.85 -22.41 9.15
N GLY A 1108 -52.85 -23.26 8.95
CA GLY A 1108 -52.36 -23.61 7.62
C GLY A 1108 -53.31 -24.45 6.75
N SER A 1109 -54.46 -24.92 7.28
CA SER A 1109 -55.46 -25.65 6.49
C SER A 1109 -56.14 -24.83 5.40
N THR A 1110 -55.98 -23.51 5.39
CA THR A 1110 -56.50 -22.63 4.31
C THR A 1110 -55.80 -22.90 2.98
N CYS A 1111 -54.51 -23.24 3.03
CA CYS A 1111 -53.75 -23.67 1.86
C CYS A 1111 -54.04 -25.16 1.56
N LEU A 1112 -54.63 -25.44 0.39
CA LEU A 1112 -54.99 -26.79 -0.04
C LEU A 1112 -53.76 -27.62 -0.39
N SER A 1113 -53.80 -28.91 -0.06
CA SER A 1113 -52.79 -29.88 -0.52
C SER A 1113 -53.04 -30.30 -1.97
N GLY A 1114 -51.99 -30.62 -2.72
CA GLY A 1114 -52.05 -31.39 -3.95
C GLY A 1114 -52.38 -32.86 -3.74
N ALA A 1115 -52.50 -33.61 -4.84
CA ALA A 1115 -52.78 -35.05 -4.89
C ALA A 1115 -51.63 -35.91 -4.30
N PRO A 1116 -51.83 -37.23 -4.10
CA PRO A 1116 -50.75 -38.13 -3.69
C PRO A 1116 -49.54 -38.10 -4.64
N ASN A 1117 -48.34 -38.21 -4.09
CA ASN A 1117 -47.06 -38.09 -4.83
C ASN A 1117 -46.06 -39.19 -4.43
N GLU A 1118 -46.51 -40.24 -3.75
CA GLU A 1118 -45.68 -41.39 -3.41
C GLU A 1118 -45.46 -42.28 -4.63
N VAL A 1119 -44.40 -43.09 -4.64
CA VAL A 1119 -44.02 -43.89 -5.81
C VAL A 1119 -45.07 -44.92 -6.25
N TRP A 1120 -46.00 -45.30 -5.35
CA TRP A 1120 -47.14 -46.18 -5.67
C TRP A 1120 -48.37 -45.45 -6.20
N SER A 1121 -48.36 -44.12 -6.25
CA SER A 1121 -49.51 -43.30 -6.67
C SER A 1121 -49.66 -43.18 -8.19
N TYR A 1122 -48.71 -43.73 -8.95
CA TYR A 1122 -48.60 -43.59 -10.41
C TYR A 1122 -48.97 -44.86 -11.19
N GLY A 1123 -49.55 -45.86 -10.51
CA GLY A 1123 -49.87 -47.17 -11.08
C GLY A 1123 -48.72 -48.19 -11.00
N GLU A 1124 -49.06 -49.46 -11.17
CA GLU A 1124 -48.17 -50.59 -10.85
C GLU A 1124 -46.89 -50.62 -11.71
N GLU A 1125 -46.99 -50.32 -13.01
CA GLU A 1125 -45.84 -50.29 -13.91
C GLU A 1125 -44.83 -49.21 -13.49
N VAL A 1126 -45.31 -48.00 -13.18
CA VAL A 1126 -44.46 -46.90 -12.72
C VAL A 1126 -43.86 -47.21 -11.35
N TYR A 1127 -44.63 -47.83 -10.46
CA TYR A 1127 -44.17 -48.25 -9.14
C TYR A 1127 -42.96 -49.20 -9.21
N GLU A 1128 -43.02 -50.24 -10.05
CA GLU A 1128 -41.90 -51.18 -10.22
C GLU A 1128 -40.66 -50.50 -10.83
N ILE A 1129 -40.85 -49.54 -11.74
CA ILE A 1129 -39.76 -48.72 -12.26
C ILE A 1129 -39.15 -47.86 -11.15
N CYS A 1130 -39.97 -47.17 -10.35
CA CYS A 1130 -39.47 -46.35 -9.25
C CYS A 1130 -38.68 -47.19 -8.24
N LYS A 1131 -39.20 -48.36 -7.86
CA LYS A 1131 -38.53 -49.31 -6.97
C LYS A 1131 -37.17 -49.74 -7.50
N LYS A 1132 -37.05 -50.07 -8.80
CA LYS A 1132 -35.77 -50.39 -9.46
C LYS A 1132 -34.75 -49.26 -9.27
N TYR A 1133 -35.14 -48.01 -9.50
CA TYR A 1133 -34.24 -46.86 -9.41
C TYR A 1133 -33.91 -46.44 -7.98
N MET A 1134 -34.84 -46.61 -7.03
CA MET A 1134 -34.56 -46.44 -5.60
C MET A 1134 -33.51 -47.45 -5.12
N ASN A 1135 -33.62 -48.72 -5.52
CA ASN A 1135 -32.61 -49.73 -5.21
C ASN A 1135 -31.28 -49.43 -5.90
N LEU A 1136 -31.28 -48.97 -7.15
CA LEU A 1136 -30.08 -48.53 -7.84
C LEU A 1136 -29.39 -47.36 -7.11
N ARG A 1137 -30.16 -46.42 -6.55
CA ARG A 1137 -29.61 -45.34 -5.71
C ARG A 1137 -28.87 -45.89 -4.50
N GLU A 1138 -29.43 -46.90 -3.83
CA GLU A 1138 -28.80 -47.57 -2.70
C GLU A 1138 -27.56 -48.36 -3.11
N GLU A 1139 -27.58 -49.07 -4.24
CA GLU A 1139 -26.40 -49.74 -4.81
C GLU A 1139 -25.26 -48.76 -5.10
N MET A 1140 -25.60 -47.52 -5.47
CA MET A 1140 -24.64 -46.44 -5.72
C MET A 1140 -24.23 -45.66 -4.46
N ARG A 1141 -24.76 -45.97 -3.26
CA ARG A 1141 -24.55 -45.15 -2.05
C ARG A 1141 -23.07 -44.89 -1.75
N ASP A 1142 -22.22 -45.91 -1.84
CA ASP A 1142 -20.78 -45.78 -1.60
C ASP A 1142 -20.08 -44.90 -2.65
N TYR A 1143 -20.49 -45.02 -3.90
CA TYR A 1143 -19.99 -44.17 -4.98
C TYR A 1143 -20.40 -42.72 -4.77
N THR A 1144 -21.68 -42.47 -4.46
CA THR A 1144 -22.20 -41.14 -4.15
C THR A 1144 -21.48 -40.53 -2.95
N ARG A 1145 -21.18 -41.30 -1.89
CA ARG A 1145 -20.36 -40.84 -0.76
C ARG A 1145 -18.97 -40.38 -1.20
N GLY A 1146 -18.33 -41.12 -2.10
CA GLY A 1146 -17.06 -40.71 -2.71
C GLY A 1146 -17.17 -39.38 -3.44
N LEU A 1147 -18.24 -39.16 -4.20
CA LEU A 1147 -18.48 -37.87 -4.88
C LEU A 1147 -18.72 -36.72 -3.89
N MET A 1148 -19.47 -36.97 -2.82
CA MET A 1148 -19.70 -35.97 -1.76
C MET A 1148 -18.41 -35.64 -1.01
N THR A 1149 -17.52 -36.61 -0.84
CA THR A 1149 -16.17 -36.39 -0.28
C THR A 1149 -15.35 -35.49 -1.21
N GLU A 1150 -15.35 -35.77 -2.51
CA GLU A 1150 -14.65 -34.94 -3.50
C GLU A 1150 -15.19 -33.50 -3.55
N ALA A 1151 -16.52 -33.34 -3.44
CA ALA A 1151 -17.16 -32.04 -3.34
C ALA A 1151 -16.75 -31.30 -2.06
N SER A 1152 -16.63 -31.99 -0.93
CA SER A 1152 -16.25 -31.39 0.36
C SER A 1152 -14.76 -31.01 0.43
N GLU A 1153 -13.89 -31.83 -0.14
CA GLU A 1153 -12.44 -31.60 -0.10
C GLU A 1153 -11.95 -30.62 -1.19
N LYS A 1154 -12.56 -30.69 -2.38
CA LYS A 1154 -12.06 -29.98 -3.57
C LYS A 1154 -13.07 -29.01 -4.17
N GLY A 1155 -14.36 -29.11 -3.83
CA GLY A 1155 -15.43 -28.36 -4.49
C GLY A 1155 -15.83 -28.91 -5.86
N SER A 1156 -15.46 -30.16 -6.18
CA SER A 1156 -15.87 -30.78 -7.43
C SER A 1156 -17.40 -30.88 -7.53
N PRO A 1157 -18.02 -30.56 -8.68
CA PRO A 1157 -19.43 -30.82 -8.92
C PRO A 1157 -19.73 -32.32 -8.84
N VAL A 1158 -20.91 -32.70 -8.37
CA VAL A 1158 -21.33 -34.11 -8.36
C VAL A 1158 -21.86 -34.52 -9.74
N MET A 1159 -22.75 -33.70 -10.32
CA MET A 1159 -23.10 -33.76 -11.73
C MET A 1159 -22.23 -32.79 -12.54
N ARG A 1160 -21.61 -33.27 -13.61
CA ARG A 1160 -20.52 -32.59 -14.32
C ARG A 1160 -20.81 -32.50 -15.82
N PRO A 1161 -20.65 -31.35 -16.48
CA PRO A 1161 -20.60 -31.29 -17.93
C PRO A 1161 -19.50 -32.22 -18.48
N LEU A 1162 -19.66 -32.73 -19.70
CA LEU A 1162 -18.68 -33.67 -20.27
C LEU A 1162 -17.28 -33.05 -20.35
N PHE A 1163 -17.17 -31.76 -20.69
CA PHE A 1163 -15.90 -31.06 -20.78
C PHE A 1163 -15.12 -31.01 -19.46
N TYR A 1164 -15.78 -31.19 -18.31
CA TYR A 1164 -15.11 -31.19 -17.01
C TYR A 1164 -14.19 -32.41 -16.86
N GLU A 1165 -14.64 -33.57 -17.35
CA GLU A 1165 -13.88 -34.83 -17.34
C GLU A 1165 -13.04 -35.03 -18.61
N PHE A 1166 -13.47 -34.44 -19.73
CA PHE A 1166 -12.86 -34.60 -21.05
C PHE A 1166 -12.54 -33.25 -21.69
N PRO A 1167 -11.69 -32.40 -21.08
CA PRO A 1167 -11.44 -31.03 -21.57
C PRO A 1167 -10.75 -30.99 -22.94
N ASP A 1168 -9.98 -32.02 -23.30
CA ASP A 1168 -9.29 -32.12 -24.60
C ASP A 1168 -10.21 -32.56 -25.75
N ASP A 1169 -11.39 -33.09 -25.42
CA ASP A 1169 -12.40 -33.47 -26.40
C ASP A 1169 -13.27 -32.27 -26.77
N LYS A 1170 -13.02 -31.67 -27.94
CA LYS A 1170 -13.78 -30.50 -28.43
C LYS A 1170 -15.28 -30.76 -28.48
N LYS A 1171 -15.71 -32.00 -28.76
CA LYS A 1171 -17.14 -32.34 -28.83
C LYS A 1171 -17.79 -32.31 -27.46
N ALA A 1172 -17.05 -32.65 -26.40
CA ALA A 1172 -17.52 -32.61 -25.02
C ALA A 1172 -17.93 -31.20 -24.55
N TRP A 1173 -17.43 -30.13 -25.20
CA TRP A 1173 -17.83 -28.74 -24.97
C TRP A 1173 -19.11 -28.31 -25.71
N GLU A 1174 -19.67 -29.17 -26.56
CA GLU A 1174 -20.87 -28.90 -27.36
C GLU A 1174 -22.11 -29.69 -26.90
N ILE A 1175 -21.91 -30.79 -26.17
CA ILE A 1175 -23.02 -31.65 -25.75
C ILE A 1175 -23.69 -31.07 -24.51
N GLU A 1176 -25.00 -30.82 -24.61
CA GLU A 1176 -25.82 -30.24 -23.54
C GLU A 1176 -26.91 -31.20 -23.01
N GLU A 1177 -27.06 -32.37 -23.62
CA GLU A 1177 -28.11 -33.36 -23.29
C GLU A 1177 -27.55 -34.60 -22.58
N GLN A 1178 -26.24 -34.62 -22.30
CA GLN A 1178 -25.56 -35.69 -21.58
C GLN A 1178 -24.64 -35.07 -20.54
N TYR A 1179 -24.38 -35.81 -19.47
CA TYR A 1179 -23.49 -35.36 -18.41
C TYR A 1179 -22.80 -36.53 -17.72
N MET A 1180 -21.78 -36.22 -16.94
CA MET A 1180 -21.05 -37.16 -16.11
C MET A 1180 -21.57 -37.08 -14.67
N PHE A 1181 -22.07 -38.19 -14.12
CA PHE A 1181 -22.36 -38.32 -12.69
C PHE A 1181 -21.10 -38.84 -11.99
N GLY A 1182 -20.33 -37.90 -11.45
CA GLY A 1182 -18.92 -38.12 -11.09
C GLY A 1182 -18.08 -38.57 -12.29
N PRO A 1183 -16.87 -39.11 -12.07
CA PRO A 1183 -15.97 -39.47 -13.16
C PRO A 1183 -16.31 -40.80 -13.86
N LYS A 1184 -17.28 -41.58 -13.33
CA LYS A 1184 -17.55 -42.97 -13.75
C LYS A 1184 -18.75 -43.14 -14.68
N TYR A 1185 -19.87 -42.46 -14.42
CA TYR A 1185 -21.13 -42.71 -15.13
C TYR A 1185 -21.45 -41.59 -16.12
N LEU A 1186 -21.56 -41.92 -17.40
CA LEU A 1186 -22.12 -41.04 -18.43
C LEU A 1186 -23.63 -41.25 -18.49
N VAL A 1187 -24.40 -40.23 -18.20
CA VAL A 1187 -25.86 -40.26 -18.09
C VAL A 1187 -26.48 -39.58 -19.31
N CYS A 1188 -27.49 -40.23 -19.91
CA CYS A 1188 -28.16 -39.76 -21.11
C CYS A 1188 -29.68 -39.69 -20.89
N PRO A 1189 -30.19 -38.60 -20.26
CA PRO A 1189 -31.62 -38.45 -19.98
C PRO A 1189 -32.44 -38.28 -21.27
N ILE A 1190 -33.73 -38.61 -21.19
CA ILE A 1190 -34.68 -38.52 -22.30
C ILE A 1190 -35.60 -37.33 -22.06
N PHE A 1191 -35.56 -36.33 -22.95
CA PHE A 1191 -36.25 -35.05 -22.79
C PHE A 1191 -37.50 -34.87 -23.67
N LYS A 1192 -37.97 -35.94 -24.31
CA LYS A 1192 -39.14 -35.91 -25.19
C LYS A 1192 -40.03 -37.12 -24.94
N ALA A 1193 -41.34 -36.89 -24.94
CA ALA A 1193 -42.35 -37.94 -24.88
C ALA A 1193 -42.20 -38.93 -26.05
N GLU A 1194 -42.61 -40.18 -25.81
CA GLU A 1194 -42.68 -41.27 -26.78
C GLU A 1194 -41.36 -41.58 -27.50
N THR A 1195 -40.22 -41.19 -26.92
CA THR A 1195 -38.89 -41.42 -27.50
C THR A 1195 -38.56 -42.91 -27.50
N LYS A 1196 -38.24 -43.46 -28.68
CA LYS A 1196 -37.85 -44.86 -28.88
C LYS A 1196 -36.36 -45.07 -29.13
N ASN A 1197 -35.70 -44.08 -29.74
CA ASN A 1197 -34.26 -44.11 -29.98
C ASN A 1197 -33.66 -42.76 -29.61
N ILE A 1198 -32.44 -42.79 -29.07
CA ILE A 1198 -31.64 -41.59 -28.80
C ILE A 1198 -30.27 -41.71 -29.45
N LYS A 1199 -29.68 -40.55 -29.73
CA LYS A 1199 -28.28 -40.42 -30.14
C LYS A 1199 -27.44 -40.07 -28.93
N VAL A 1200 -26.34 -40.78 -28.73
CA VAL A 1200 -25.44 -40.61 -27.59
C VAL A 1200 -24.02 -40.46 -28.11
N TYR A 1201 -23.37 -39.37 -27.72
CA TYR A 1201 -21.95 -39.18 -27.91
C TYR A 1201 -21.17 -39.85 -26.78
N LEU A 1202 -20.24 -40.75 -27.12
CA LEU A 1202 -19.31 -41.34 -26.16
C LEU A 1202 -18.02 -40.52 -26.14
N PRO A 1203 -17.66 -39.85 -25.03
CA PRO A 1203 -16.47 -39.00 -24.97
C PRO A 1203 -15.17 -39.72 -25.34
N MET A 1204 -14.31 -39.02 -26.06
CA MET A 1204 -12.98 -39.51 -26.45
C MET A 1204 -12.08 -39.68 -25.21
N GLY A 1205 -11.16 -40.66 -25.27
CA GLY A 1205 -10.17 -40.89 -24.21
C GLY A 1205 -10.55 -41.97 -23.19
N SER A 1206 -11.68 -42.64 -23.37
CA SER A 1206 -12.06 -43.83 -22.58
C SER A 1206 -12.96 -44.78 -23.36
N ASP A 1207 -13.02 -46.03 -22.93
CA ASP A 1207 -13.96 -47.03 -23.41
C ASP A 1207 -15.19 -47.08 -22.48
N TRP A 1208 -16.36 -47.40 -23.03
CA TRP A 1208 -17.65 -47.29 -22.35
C TRP A 1208 -18.46 -48.59 -22.41
N TRP A 1209 -19.05 -48.97 -21.27
CA TRP A 1209 -20.00 -50.08 -21.15
C TRP A 1209 -21.40 -49.57 -20.91
N LEU A 1210 -22.41 -50.07 -21.61
CA LEU A 1210 -23.80 -49.74 -21.29
C LEU A 1210 -24.20 -50.51 -20.03
N SER A 1211 -24.58 -49.78 -18.98
CA SER A 1211 -24.96 -50.34 -17.70
C SER A 1211 -26.18 -51.27 -17.84
N GLY A 1212 -26.15 -52.43 -17.19
CA GLY A 1212 -27.26 -53.40 -17.22
C GLY A 1212 -27.33 -54.29 -18.47
N HIS A 1213 -26.36 -54.23 -19.38
CA HIS A 1213 -26.28 -55.14 -20.53
C HIS A 1213 -25.08 -56.10 -20.43
N GLU A 1214 -25.30 -57.38 -20.73
CA GLU A 1214 -24.23 -58.38 -20.96
C GLU A 1214 -23.58 -58.12 -22.33
N ILE A 1215 -22.85 -57.02 -22.46
CA ILE A 1215 -22.06 -56.78 -23.67
C ILE A 1215 -20.70 -57.40 -23.42
N GLU A 1216 -20.19 -58.20 -24.36
CA GLU A 1216 -18.87 -58.83 -24.25
C GLU A 1216 -17.72 -57.84 -24.53
N LYS A 1217 -17.98 -56.70 -25.19
CA LYS A 1217 -16.97 -55.68 -25.56
C LYS A 1217 -17.46 -54.24 -25.35
N PRO A 1218 -16.60 -53.33 -24.84
CA PRO A 1218 -16.96 -51.93 -24.67
C PRO A 1218 -16.98 -51.19 -26.01
N TRP A 1219 -17.68 -50.07 -26.08
CA TRP A 1219 -17.55 -49.13 -27.19
C TRP A 1219 -16.37 -48.18 -26.95
N SER A 1220 -15.59 -47.93 -28.01
CA SER A 1220 -14.55 -46.91 -27.96
C SER A 1220 -15.14 -45.50 -27.90
N GLY A 1221 -14.50 -44.59 -27.15
CA GLY A 1221 -14.86 -43.18 -27.15
C GLY A 1221 -14.59 -42.46 -28.47
N GLY A 1222 -15.11 -41.25 -28.61
CA GLY A 1222 -14.95 -40.38 -29.80
C GLY A 1222 -15.97 -40.63 -30.91
N GLN A 1223 -17.10 -41.28 -30.61
CA GLN A 1223 -18.13 -41.61 -31.60
C GLN A 1223 -19.55 -41.32 -31.09
N GLU A 1224 -20.47 -41.07 -32.03
CA GLU A 1224 -21.91 -40.99 -31.76
C GLU A 1224 -22.55 -42.34 -32.11
N ILE A 1225 -23.38 -42.87 -31.20
CA ILE A 1225 -24.11 -44.12 -31.38
C ILE A 1225 -25.61 -43.88 -31.26
N GLU A 1226 -26.40 -44.73 -31.91
CA GLU A 1226 -27.86 -44.74 -31.78
C GLU A 1226 -28.28 -45.94 -30.93
N LEU A 1227 -29.16 -45.69 -29.96
CA LEU A 1227 -29.61 -46.68 -28.98
C LEU A 1227 -31.12 -46.71 -28.89
N GLY A 1228 -31.69 -47.90 -28.85
CA GLY A 1228 -33.08 -48.09 -28.44
C GLY A 1228 -33.26 -47.82 -26.96
N CYS A 1229 -34.35 -47.16 -26.59
CA CYS A 1229 -34.72 -46.89 -25.21
C CYS A 1229 -36.17 -47.30 -24.94
N SER A 1230 -36.37 -48.02 -23.84
CA SER A 1230 -37.69 -48.39 -23.31
C SER A 1230 -38.09 -47.46 -22.16
N ILE A 1231 -39.34 -47.52 -21.70
CA ILE A 1231 -39.81 -46.68 -20.59
C ILE A 1231 -39.14 -47.03 -19.26
N ASP A 1232 -38.77 -48.29 -19.04
CA ASP A 1232 -38.23 -48.80 -17.77
C ASP A 1232 -36.72 -48.57 -17.58
N THR A 1233 -36.01 -48.10 -18.61
CA THR A 1233 -34.55 -47.92 -18.59
C THR A 1233 -34.11 -46.60 -19.25
N MET A 1234 -33.22 -45.86 -18.59
CA MET A 1234 -32.51 -44.69 -19.11
C MET A 1234 -31.08 -45.11 -19.46
N PRO A 1235 -30.57 -44.78 -20.66
CA PRO A 1235 -29.20 -45.14 -21.03
C PRO A 1235 -28.16 -44.48 -20.10
N VAL A 1236 -27.32 -45.32 -19.49
CA VAL A 1236 -26.21 -44.92 -18.63
C VAL A 1236 -25.00 -45.76 -18.97
N PHE A 1237 -23.86 -45.13 -19.24
CA PHE A 1237 -22.62 -45.81 -19.56
C PHE A 1237 -21.64 -45.75 -18.39
N VAL A 1238 -20.90 -46.83 -18.18
CA VAL A 1238 -19.84 -46.97 -17.18
C VAL A 1238 -18.50 -46.84 -17.88
N ARG A 1239 -17.68 -45.89 -17.42
CA ARG A 1239 -16.31 -45.68 -17.88
C ARG A 1239 -15.43 -46.86 -17.49
N LYS A 1240 -14.65 -47.38 -18.42
CA LYS A 1240 -13.55 -48.31 -18.15
C LYS A 1240 -12.30 -47.49 -17.80
N TYR A 1241 -11.83 -47.61 -16.57
CA TYR A 1241 -10.56 -47.03 -16.12
C TYR A 1241 -9.36 -47.83 -16.60
#